data_AF-A0A8H4LJM0-F1
#
_entry.id   AF-A0A8H4LJM0-F1
#
_cell.length_a   1.000
_cell.length_b   1.000
_cell.length_c   1.000
_cell.angle_alpha   90.00
_cell.angle_beta   90.00
_cell.angle_gamma   90.00
#
_symmetry.space_group_name_H-M   'P 1'
#
loop_
_entity.id
_entity.type
_entity.pdbx_description
1 polymer ?
#
loop_
_entity_poly.entity_id
_entity_poly.type
_entity_poly.pdbx_seq_one_letter_code
_entity_poly.pdbx_strand_id
1 'polypeptide(L)'
;MNALETSSGFDQDSSIFSFAMGWFDVYCFICGAATREVKVVPRQMKDVPNEFGRVEPAYDEDVIGDEDMEWFQKCRLIGFHPDAPGKSKYYVTDPGGYMGYGEFDFCEGSESRSVVEDFDPGVLNFGEHGVDTNRVFPFHGPCYELLARVLTGTWDTKKVNKGALFKAFGGLISEEIFTCPNLDYGDACKAQEQEWESLPGYEYTIINPEPRRLLVNDIIEVIKGEDFLDVPSDLALGHKVVRDPFDSLPEALIRDILSYLDNQSIFNLCQESRGVFALFRHDRSFWEDRIRNYTPYFEELVDAFTTRYDSLVTQDPRKILSWAENASRPRVGISGFLLPVANRRRIWSVCEQIAREYHPNCPSEPDTTCEMQKIAVGNKMHFVGCNGKSVFDVEQSYWIQTWDEYDDPYRPWTLKTFWNSDWDLTGITVKFNQEEPRMFGRQGTEEGAWETTKDLPCEIWIKGFIYFYDDTQVTYGQTDASLMQRPLFAAEDMVIVGLQGQLGNQPKEGVTPWILRLGLLQAYPGDDEKPDPGYFPDLRPTEELSWSSESLSLLDAPIWESETFKFVPGNVGHVGNTSIKIEHIPMRFLMLANHPSELKKVQRISACVRSKGSSQHGKQKYFEYTVTNLRASFNESENQPARTIRDVDDDGTPFPEQDWEDFEIDGPGGEIVEEIAVVPRYESAPKLLELRTNRNRTVAFAADRLAGEDDMPTDTRFSESVEGERRLTIKADDGDVIVGIVMGFGHRQGHWERLLEPEREMFQTRPWTYEVYQRWLETYLFSSFSVVGVLTMSRDA
;
A
#
# COMPACT_ATOMS: atom_id res chain seq x y z
N MET A 1 -2.53 34.53 65.89
CA MET A 1 -3.22 33.34 66.41
C MET A 1 -3.41 32.42 65.23
N ASN A 2 -2.41 31.56 65.02
CA ASN A 2 -2.47 30.11 65.19
C ASN A 2 -3.19 29.46 63.99
N ALA A 3 -2.45 29.04 62.96
CA ALA A 3 -1.68 27.78 62.89
C ALA A 3 -2.58 26.56 62.68
N LEU A 4 -2.36 25.86 61.56
CA LEU A 4 -2.12 24.41 61.51
C LEU A 4 -1.63 24.01 60.10
N GLU A 5 -0.33 23.69 60.03
CA GLU A 5 0.32 22.81 59.05
C GLU A 5 -0.25 21.37 59.22
N THR A 6 -0.30 20.47 58.24
CA THR A 6 0.83 19.79 57.54
C THR A 6 0.28 18.88 56.41
N SER A 7 0.96 18.93 55.25
CA SER A 7 1.36 17.90 54.25
C SER A 7 0.69 16.51 54.21
N SER A 8 0.52 15.80 53.07
CA SER A 8 1.32 15.55 51.84
C SER A 8 0.38 14.85 50.81
N GLY A 9 0.46 14.93 49.48
CA GLY A 9 1.57 15.08 48.53
C GLY A 9 1.47 13.91 47.54
N PHE A 10 0.89 14.13 46.35
CA PHE A 10 1.07 13.28 45.16
C PHE A 10 0.99 14.16 43.91
N ASP A 11 2.01 14.01 43.07
CA ASP A 11 2.36 14.81 41.92
C ASP A 11 1.23 14.91 40.89
N GLN A 12 0.95 16.14 40.45
CA GLN A 12 0.26 16.41 39.19
C GLN A 12 1.33 16.41 38.09
N ASP A 13 1.64 15.22 37.58
CA ASP A 13 2.35 15.10 36.31
C ASP A 13 1.46 15.58 35.18
N SER A 14 2.06 16.45 34.37
CA SER A 14 1.58 16.97 33.10
C SER A 14 1.40 15.83 32.09
N SER A 15 0.24 15.18 32.13
CA SER A 15 -0.29 14.39 31.02
C SER A 15 -0.95 15.34 30.02
N ILE A 16 -0.12 15.96 29.19
CA ILE A 16 -0.59 16.52 27.92
C ILE A 16 -1.00 15.33 27.06
N PHE A 17 -2.30 15.29 26.75
CA PHE A 17 -3.00 14.30 25.97
C PHE A 17 -2.17 13.78 24.77
N SER A 18 -1.54 12.62 24.95
CA SER A 18 -1.46 11.64 23.87
C SER A 18 -2.91 11.26 23.56
N PHE A 19 -3.41 11.61 22.37
CA PHE A 19 -4.61 10.94 21.87
C PHE A 19 -4.36 9.43 21.97
N ALA A 20 -5.26 8.75 22.67
CA ALA A 20 -5.15 7.32 22.91
C ALA A 20 -5.10 6.57 21.57
N MET A 21 -3.90 6.16 21.14
CA MET A 21 -3.74 5.04 20.21
C MET A 21 -4.08 3.76 21.00
N GLY A 22 -5.38 3.52 21.16
CA GLY A 22 -5.91 2.31 21.75
C GLY A 22 -5.56 1.09 20.90
N TRP A 23 -5.42 -0.06 21.53
CA TRP A 23 -5.28 -1.34 20.83
C TRP A 23 -6.54 -1.57 19.99
N PHE A 24 -6.40 -1.68 18.67
CA PHE A 24 -7.48 -2.05 17.75
C PHE A 24 -7.18 -3.40 17.13
N ASP A 25 -8.17 -4.28 17.15
CA ASP A 25 -8.10 -5.54 16.43
C ASP A 25 -8.28 -5.37 14.95
N VAL A 26 -7.46 -6.13 14.22
CA VAL A 26 -7.54 -6.24 12.77
C VAL A 26 -8.26 -7.55 12.45
N TYR A 27 -9.27 -7.48 11.58
CA TYR A 27 -10.08 -8.63 11.20
C TYR A 27 -9.70 -9.16 9.82
N CYS A 28 -9.75 -10.48 9.65
CA CYS A 28 -9.56 -11.13 8.36
C CYS A 28 -10.63 -10.66 7.38
N PHE A 29 -10.23 -10.17 6.22
CA PHE A 29 -11.11 -9.64 5.18
C PHE A 29 -12.04 -10.69 4.55
N ILE A 30 -11.73 -11.98 4.70
CA ILE A 30 -12.50 -13.07 4.09
C ILE A 30 -13.49 -13.68 5.08
N CYS A 31 -13.10 -13.89 6.34
CA CYS A 31 -13.98 -14.52 7.34
C CYS A 31 -14.50 -13.57 8.41
N GLY A 32 -14.01 -12.34 8.47
CA GLY A 32 -14.39 -11.34 9.48
C GLY A 32 -13.96 -11.70 10.90
N ALA A 33 -13.19 -12.77 11.10
CA ALA A 33 -12.70 -13.15 12.42
C ALA A 33 -11.40 -12.40 12.76
N ALA A 34 -11.07 -12.30 14.05
CA ALA A 34 -9.83 -11.69 14.51
C ALA A 34 -8.59 -12.38 13.95
N THR A 35 -7.48 -11.63 13.89
CA THR A 35 -6.17 -12.08 13.41
C THR A 35 -5.16 -12.32 14.53
N ARG A 36 -5.61 -12.18 15.78
CA ARG A 36 -4.84 -12.41 17.01
C ARG A 36 -5.47 -13.50 17.88
N GLU A 37 -4.75 -13.88 18.93
CA GLU A 37 -5.23 -14.85 19.91
C GLU A 37 -6.55 -14.41 20.56
N VAL A 38 -7.47 -15.35 20.71
CA VAL A 38 -8.76 -15.15 21.38
C VAL A 38 -8.83 -16.01 22.63
N LYS A 39 -9.62 -15.55 23.60
CA LYS A 39 -9.67 -16.17 24.92
C LYS A 39 -10.48 -17.47 24.89
N VAL A 40 -9.81 -18.59 25.16
CA VAL A 40 -10.43 -19.91 25.38
C VAL A 40 -10.15 -20.33 26.82
N VAL A 41 -11.18 -20.77 27.54
CA VAL A 41 -11.03 -21.18 28.95
C VAL A 41 -11.80 -22.46 29.24
N PRO A 42 -11.38 -23.23 30.28
CA PRO A 42 -12.20 -24.28 30.85
C PRO A 42 -13.60 -23.80 31.15
N ARG A 43 -14.60 -24.63 30.85
CA ARG A 43 -16.01 -24.33 31.18
C ARG A 43 -16.19 -23.92 32.65
N GLN A 44 -15.37 -24.47 33.54
CA GLN A 44 -15.38 -24.21 34.98
C GLN A 44 -14.82 -22.83 35.35
N MET A 45 -14.05 -22.20 34.46
CA MET A 45 -13.41 -20.90 34.65
C MET A 45 -14.16 -19.73 33.98
N LYS A 46 -15.21 -20.00 33.19
CA LYS A 46 -15.98 -18.97 32.47
C LYS A 46 -16.62 -17.91 33.38
N ASP A 47 -16.98 -18.28 34.60
CA ASP A 47 -17.63 -17.37 35.57
C ASP A 47 -16.65 -16.83 36.63
N VAL A 48 -15.34 -17.06 36.47
CA VAL A 48 -14.33 -16.62 37.42
C VAL A 48 -13.94 -15.16 37.12
N PRO A 49 -14.14 -14.21 38.05
CA PRO A 49 -13.74 -12.83 37.84
C PRO A 49 -12.22 -12.69 37.70
N ASN A 50 -11.76 -11.82 36.81
CA ASN A 50 -10.37 -11.41 36.70
C ASN A 50 -9.92 -10.59 37.94
N GLU A 51 -8.66 -10.16 37.96
CA GLU A 51 -8.06 -9.38 39.06
C GLU A 51 -8.77 -8.04 39.34
N PHE A 52 -9.58 -7.55 38.40
CA PHE A 52 -10.40 -6.35 38.52
C PHE A 52 -11.87 -6.64 38.87
N GLY A 53 -12.21 -7.90 39.18
CA GLY A 53 -13.56 -8.32 39.55
C GLY A 53 -14.54 -8.38 38.37
N ARG A 54 -14.06 -8.39 37.12
CA ARG A 54 -14.88 -8.52 35.91
C ARG A 54 -14.79 -9.93 35.35
N VAL A 55 -15.93 -10.46 34.91
CA VAL A 55 -15.95 -11.71 34.14
C VAL A 55 -15.77 -11.32 32.67
N GLU A 56 -14.66 -11.78 32.08
CA GLU A 56 -14.40 -11.56 30.66
C GLU A 56 -15.00 -12.70 29.83
N PRO A 57 -15.71 -12.38 28.73
CA PRO A 57 -16.25 -13.39 27.83
C PRO A 57 -15.11 -14.25 27.22
N ALA A 58 -15.34 -15.56 27.13
CA ALA A 58 -14.36 -16.54 26.63
C ALA A 58 -15.04 -17.78 26.02
N TYR A 59 -14.42 -18.37 25.02
CA TYR A 59 -14.89 -19.60 24.37
C TYR A 59 -14.66 -20.85 25.24
N ASP A 60 -15.39 -21.93 24.94
CA ASP A 60 -15.29 -23.20 25.68
C ASP A 60 -14.17 -24.11 25.17
N GLU A 61 -13.20 -24.44 26.03
CA GLU A 61 -12.15 -25.42 25.68
C GLU A 61 -12.72 -26.83 25.42
N ASP A 62 -13.89 -27.17 25.99
CA ASP A 62 -14.54 -28.46 25.76
C ASP A 62 -15.14 -28.56 24.33
N VAL A 63 -15.23 -27.43 23.62
CA VAL A 63 -15.83 -27.32 22.27
C VAL A 63 -14.77 -27.08 21.21
N ILE A 64 -13.74 -26.27 21.49
CA ILE A 64 -12.62 -25.99 20.58
C ILE A 64 -11.29 -26.18 21.32
N GLY A 65 -10.36 -26.89 20.69
CA GLY A 65 -9.02 -27.09 21.24
C GLY A 65 -7.96 -26.16 20.63
N ASP A 66 -6.74 -26.20 21.18
CA ASP A 66 -5.60 -25.41 20.67
C ASP A 66 -5.27 -25.74 19.20
N GLU A 67 -5.33 -27.01 18.80
CA GLU A 67 -5.12 -27.44 17.41
C GLU A 67 -6.15 -26.82 16.44
N ASP A 68 -7.38 -26.58 16.90
CA ASP A 68 -8.45 -25.97 16.11
C ASP A 68 -8.23 -24.45 15.90
N MET A 69 -7.31 -23.86 16.67
CA MET A 69 -7.06 -22.41 16.76
C MET A 69 -5.67 -22.00 16.24
N GLU A 70 -4.77 -22.94 15.98
CA GLU A 70 -3.39 -22.64 15.50
C GLU A 70 -3.37 -21.81 14.21
N TRP A 71 -4.37 -22.00 13.34
CA TRP A 71 -4.52 -21.25 12.09
C TRP A 71 -4.91 -19.78 12.30
N PHE A 72 -5.56 -19.48 13.43
CA PHE A 72 -6.26 -18.22 13.70
C PHE A 72 -5.29 -17.06 13.98
N GLN A 73 -4.09 -17.38 14.46
CA GLN A 73 -3.02 -16.40 14.68
C GLN A 73 -2.12 -16.22 13.45
N LYS A 74 -2.26 -17.09 12.44
CA LYS A 74 -1.42 -17.10 11.23
C LYS A 74 -2.15 -16.43 10.08
N CYS A 75 -1.85 -15.15 9.89
CA CYS A 75 -2.40 -14.34 8.83
C CYS A 75 -1.41 -14.16 7.69
N ARG A 76 -1.92 -13.67 6.57
CA ARG A 76 -1.19 -13.20 5.39
C ARG A 76 -1.78 -11.86 4.99
N LEU A 77 -1.01 -11.05 4.29
CA LEU A 77 -1.44 -9.77 3.76
C LEU A 77 -1.48 -9.83 2.24
N ILE A 78 -2.50 -9.24 1.62
CA ILE A 78 -2.45 -8.85 0.21
C ILE A 78 -2.20 -7.35 0.15
N GLY A 79 -1.19 -6.97 -0.62
CA GLY A 79 -0.75 -5.59 -0.73
C GLY A 79 -0.40 -5.22 -2.16
N PHE A 80 -0.10 -3.94 -2.33
CA PHE A 80 0.40 -3.36 -3.57
C PHE A 80 1.72 -2.65 -3.29
N HIS A 81 2.78 -3.03 -4.00
CA HIS A 81 4.08 -2.41 -3.92
C HIS A 81 4.41 -1.74 -5.26
N PRO A 82 4.29 -0.41 -5.37
CA PRO A 82 4.52 0.31 -6.64
C PRO A 82 5.96 0.18 -7.14
N ASP A 83 6.87 -0.08 -6.22
CA ASP A 83 8.31 -0.17 -6.46
C ASP A 83 8.73 -1.62 -6.70
N ALA A 84 7.81 -2.59 -6.51
CA ALA A 84 8.13 -4.00 -6.66
C ALA A 84 8.58 -4.27 -8.09
N PRO A 85 9.70 -4.99 -8.27
CA PRO A 85 10.13 -5.35 -9.58
C PRO A 85 9.13 -6.25 -10.32
N GLY A 86 9.11 -6.16 -11.65
CA GLY A 86 8.29 -7.04 -12.50
C GLY A 86 6.90 -6.49 -12.83
N LYS A 87 6.08 -7.35 -13.45
CA LYS A 87 4.78 -6.97 -14.05
C LYS A 87 3.66 -6.84 -13.03
N SER A 88 3.61 -7.74 -12.06
CA SER A 88 2.60 -7.70 -11.01
C SER A 88 3.18 -6.96 -9.82
N LYS A 89 2.57 -5.83 -9.51
CA LYS A 89 2.89 -5.02 -8.34
C LYS A 89 2.10 -5.47 -7.10
N TYR A 90 1.29 -6.52 -7.24
CA TYR A 90 0.45 -7.06 -6.17
C TYR A 90 1.11 -8.29 -5.57
N TYR A 91 1.18 -8.34 -4.25
CA TYR A 91 1.83 -9.43 -3.53
C TYR A 91 0.89 -10.02 -2.49
N VAL A 92 1.17 -11.27 -2.13
CA VAL A 92 0.60 -11.93 -0.95
C VAL A 92 1.78 -12.38 -0.11
N THR A 93 1.80 -12.01 1.16
CA THR A 93 2.91 -12.35 2.06
C THR A 93 2.89 -13.82 2.46
N ASP A 94 4.04 -14.28 2.97
CA ASP A 94 4.15 -15.46 3.80
C ASP A 94 3.35 -15.33 5.11
N PRO A 95 3.07 -16.45 5.80
CA PRO A 95 2.38 -16.42 7.08
C PRO A 95 3.13 -15.57 8.12
N GLY A 96 2.35 -14.85 8.91
CA GLY A 96 2.83 -14.04 10.03
C GLY A 96 1.71 -13.75 11.02
N GLY A 97 2.01 -12.94 12.03
CA GLY A 97 1.09 -12.55 13.09
C GLY A 97 0.98 -11.03 13.22
N TYR A 98 -0.21 -10.52 13.51
CA TYR A 98 -0.42 -9.12 13.84
C TYR A 98 -0.05 -8.87 15.31
N MET A 99 0.81 -7.89 15.56
CA MET A 99 1.36 -7.61 16.90
C MET A 99 0.71 -6.41 17.60
N GLY A 100 -0.22 -5.73 16.92
CA GLY A 100 -0.80 -4.46 17.38
C GLY A 100 -0.12 -3.25 16.74
N TYR A 101 -0.76 -2.08 16.83
CA TYR A 101 -0.21 -0.80 16.33
C TYR A 101 0.22 -0.77 14.86
N GLY A 102 -0.43 -1.58 14.01
CA GLY A 102 -0.04 -1.68 12.61
C GLY A 102 1.15 -2.61 12.34
N GLU A 103 1.74 -3.24 13.36
CA GLU A 103 2.90 -4.12 13.19
C GLU A 103 2.50 -5.55 12.80
N PHE A 104 3.26 -6.14 11.87
CA PHE A 104 3.07 -7.52 11.41
C PHE A 104 4.41 -8.27 11.43
N ASP A 105 4.48 -9.36 12.18
CA ASP A 105 5.68 -10.17 12.32
C ASP A 105 5.62 -11.40 11.42
N PHE A 106 6.70 -11.66 10.68
CA PHE A 106 6.78 -12.79 9.75
C PHE A 106 7.36 -14.02 10.45
N CYS A 107 6.84 -15.21 10.10
CA CYS A 107 7.45 -16.45 10.58
C CYS A 107 8.93 -16.57 10.13
N GLU A 108 9.77 -17.20 10.97
CA GLU A 108 11.20 -17.39 10.70
C GLU A 108 11.44 -18.04 9.32
N GLY A 109 12.33 -17.44 8.51
CA GLY A 109 12.69 -17.93 7.17
C GLY A 109 11.80 -17.44 6.02
N SER A 110 10.89 -16.50 6.28
CA SER A 110 10.05 -15.84 5.26
C SER A 110 10.88 -15.04 4.24
N GLU A 111 10.71 -15.34 2.95
CA GLU A 111 11.27 -14.56 1.83
C GLU A 111 10.48 -13.26 1.61
N SER A 112 9.19 -13.23 2.00
CA SER A 112 8.34 -12.03 1.92
C SER A 112 8.83 -10.88 2.78
N ARG A 113 9.73 -11.16 3.73
CA ARG A 113 10.35 -10.15 4.59
C ARG A 113 11.06 -9.07 3.77
N SER A 114 11.74 -9.40 2.67
CA SER A 114 12.41 -8.37 1.85
C SER A 114 11.43 -7.49 1.07
N VAL A 115 10.26 -8.02 0.68
CA VAL A 115 9.21 -7.26 -0.03
C VAL A 115 8.50 -6.29 0.91
N VAL A 116 8.44 -6.63 2.21
CA VAL A 116 7.77 -5.83 3.24
C VAL A 116 8.75 -4.97 4.05
N GLU A 117 10.05 -5.29 4.11
CA GLU A 117 11.07 -4.46 4.76
C GLU A 117 11.29 -3.11 4.04
N ASP A 118 10.94 -3.02 2.75
CA ASP A 118 10.84 -1.75 2.02
C ASP A 118 9.64 -0.90 2.49
N PHE A 119 8.67 -1.53 3.17
CA PHE A 119 7.61 -0.83 3.88
C PHE A 119 8.04 -0.58 5.32
N ASP A 120 7.80 0.64 5.79
CA ASP A 120 8.01 0.97 7.19
C ASP A 120 7.05 0.14 8.07
N PRO A 121 7.55 -0.72 8.98
CA PRO A 121 6.72 -1.61 9.79
C PRO A 121 5.70 -0.89 10.68
N GLY A 122 5.84 0.44 10.88
CA GLY A 122 4.84 1.27 11.55
C GLY A 122 3.66 1.72 10.66
N VAL A 123 3.60 1.33 9.39
CA VAL A 123 2.70 1.94 8.36
C VAL A 123 1.95 0.88 7.53
N LEU A 124 1.66 -0.30 8.08
CA LEU A 124 0.67 -1.19 7.44
C LEU A 124 -0.73 -0.61 7.70
N ASN A 125 -1.22 0.16 6.72
CA ASN A 125 -2.56 0.76 6.81
C ASN A 125 -3.62 -0.31 6.52
N PHE A 126 -4.15 -0.88 7.60
CA PHE A 126 -5.26 -1.83 7.60
C PHE A 126 -6.61 -1.12 7.37
N GLY A 127 -6.78 -0.56 6.17
CA GLY A 127 -8.07 -0.05 5.71
C GLY A 127 -8.53 1.29 6.29
N GLU A 128 -7.74 1.98 7.10
CA GLU A 128 -8.12 3.28 7.71
C GLU A 128 -8.05 4.47 6.73
N HIS A 129 -8.77 5.54 7.08
CA HIS A 129 -8.75 6.88 6.49
C HIS A 129 -7.34 7.47 6.36
N GLY A 130 -6.63 7.12 5.29
CA GLY A 130 -5.37 7.74 4.90
C GLY A 130 -5.25 7.79 3.39
N VAL A 131 -4.59 8.84 2.88
CA VAL A 131 -4.28 9.07 1.45
C VAL A 131 -3.17 8.11 0.97
N ASP A 132 -3.05 6.93 1.60
CA ASP A 132 -1.80 6.20 1.61
C ASP A 132 -1.75 5.02 0.66
N THR A 133 -0.64 5.01 -0.06
CA THR A 133 -0.28 4.11 -1.14
C THR A 133 0.17 2.72 -0.67
N ASN A 134 0.06 2.44 0.64
CA ASN A 134 0.58 1.26 1.33
C ASN A 134 -0.56 0.43 1.99
N ARG A 135 -1.76 0.48 1.42
CA ARG A 135 -2.92 -0.26 1.91
C ARG A 135 -2.69 -1.76 1.81
N VAL A 136 -2.99 -2.49 2.88
CA VAL A 136 -2.93 -3.96 2.92
C VAL A 136 -4.22 -4.53 3.47
N PHE A 137 -4.57 -5.75 3.03
CA PHE A 137 -5.73 -6.48 3.53
C PHE A 137 -5.30 -7.81 4.14
N PRO A 138 -5.61 -8.04 5.42
CA PRO A 138 -5.19 -9.25 6.12
C PRO A 138 -6.21 -10.37 5.91
N PHE A 139 -5.73 -11.60 5.85
CA PHE A 139 -6.57 -12.79 5.82
C PHE A 139 -5.83 -14.04 6.30
N HIS A 140 -6.58 -15.02 6.76
CA HIS A 140 -6.03 -16.32 7.14
C HIS A 140 -5.74 -17.20 5.91
N GLY A 141 -4.72 -18.06 6.02
CA GLY A 141 -4.37 -19.04 4.99
C GLY A 141 -5.55 -19.92 4.52
N PRO A 142 -6.22 -20.64 5.44
CA PRO A 142 -7.40 -21.44 5.10
C PRO A 142 -8.53 -20.66 4.40
N CYS A 143 -8.74 -19.40 4.78
CA CYS A 143 -9.73 -18.55 4.15
C CYS A 143 -9.35 -18.22 2.69
N TYR A 144 -8.06 -17.99 2.42
CA TYR A 144 -7.58 -17.72 1.06
C TYR A 144 -7.70 -18.94 0.14
N GLU A 145 -7.46 -20.12 0.69
CA GLU A 145 -7.65 -21.39 -0.01
C GLU A 145 -9.12 -21.64 -0.36
N LEU A 146 -10.04 -21.42 0.60
CA LEU A 146 -11.49 -21.43 0.35
C LEU A 146 -11.88 -20.42 -0.74
N LEU A 147 -11.35 -19.20 -0.66
CA LEU A 147 -11.64 -18.17 -1.64
C LEU A 147 -11.12 -18.58 -3.03
N ALA A 148 -9.91 -19.14 -3.14
CA ALA A 148 -9.38 -19.66 -4.39
C ALA A 148 -10.29 -20.75 -4.99
N ARG A 149 -10.84 -21.62 -4.14
CA ARG A 149 -11.80 -22.65 -4.55
C ARG A 149 -13.08 -22.05 -5.13
N VAL A 150 -13.62 -20.98 -4.54
CA VAL A 150 -14.80 -20.27 -5.05
C VAL A 150 -14.49 -19.50 -6.34
N LEU A 151 -13.37 -18.79 -6.40
CA LEU A 151 -13.03 -17.92 -7.54
C LEU A 151 -12.54 -18.69 -8.77
N THR A 152 -11.82 -19.80 -8.58
CA THR A 152 -11.13 -20.50 -9.68
C THR A 152 -11.63 -21.94 -9.88
N GLY A 153 -12.51 -22.42 -9.00
CA GLY A 153 -12.88 -23.83 -8.96
C GLY A 153 -11.75 -24.74 -8.48
N THR A 154 -10.63 -24.23 -7.95
CA THR A 154 -9.52 -25.06 -7.44
C THR A 154 -8.91 -24.49 -6.16
N TRP A 155 -8.32 -25.36 -5.33
CA TRP A 155 -7.61 -24.97 -4.11
C TRP A 155 -6.24 -24.29 -4.38
N ASP A 156 -5.84 -24.16 -5.64
CA ASP A 156 -4.56 -23.56 -6.03
C ASP A 156 -4.62 -22.03 -5.99
N THR A 157 -4.14 -21.47 -4.88
CA THR A 157 -4.09 -20.01 -4.65
C THR A 157 -3.26 -19.26 -5.69
N LYS A 158 -2.34 -19.93 -6.41
CA LYS A 158 -1.53 -19.30 -7.46
C LYS A 158 -2.35 -18.89 -8.69
N LYS A 159 -3.56 -19.46 -8.86
CA LYS A 159 -4.48 -19.12 -9.94
C LYS A 159 -5.32 -17.88 -9.66
N VAL A 160 -5.33 -17.40 -8.42
CA VAL A 160 -6.07 -16.18 -8.06
C VAL A 160 -5.31 -14.97 -8.60
N ASN A 161 -6.01 -14.13 -9.37
CA ASN A 161 -5.47 -12.86 -9.83
C ASN A 161 -5.38 -11.88 -8.66
N LYS A 162 -4.16 -11.70 -8.12
CA LYS A 162 -3.89 -10.84 -6.96
C LYS A 162 -4.34 -9.39 -7.19
N GLY A 163 -4.18 -8.85 -8.41
CA GLY A 163 -4.62 -7.50 -8.74
C GLY A 163 -6.13 -7.35 -8.70
N ALA A 164 -6.86 -8.27 -9.33
CA ALA A 164 -8.32 -8.28 -9.28
C ALA A 164 -8.85 -8.47 -7.85
N LEU A 165 -8.19 -9.32 -7.05
CA LEU A 165 -8.55 -9.54 -5.65
C LEU A 165 -8.32 -8.29 -4.78
N PHE A 166 -7.15 -7.65 -4.92
CA PHE A 166 -6.84 -6.42 -4.18
C PHE A 166 -7.85 -5.31 -4.50
N LYS A 167 -8.24 -5.18 -5.77
CA LYS A 167 -9.28 -4.23 -6.21
C LYS A 167 -10.65 -4.57 -5.64
N ALA A 168 -11.05 -5.84 -5.69
CA ALA A 168 -12.31 -6.30 -5.11
C ALA A 168 -12.38 -5.97 -3.61
N PHE A 169 -11.30 -6.21 -2.87
CA PHE A 169 -11.23 -5.83 -1.45
C PHE A 169 -11.33 -4.32 -1.26
N GLY A 170 -10.60 -3.54 -2.06
CA GLY A 170 -10.66 -2.07 -2.02
C GLY A 170 -12.06 -1.50 -2.26
N GLY A 171 -12.81 -2.05 -3.22
CA GLY A 171 -14.18 -1.64 -3.55
C GLY A 171 -15.24 -2.05 -2.52
N LEU A 172 -14.93 -3.03 -1.67
CA LEU A 172 -15.84 -3.51 -0.62
C LEU A 172 -15.74 -2.70 0.69
N ILE A 173 -14.84 -1.72 0.78
CA ILE A 173 -14.65 -0.92 1.99
C ILE A 173 -15.40 0.40 1.86
N SER A 174 -16.15 0.79 2.89
CA SER A 174 -16.70 2.14 2.99
C SER A 174 -15.67 3.07 3.62
N GLU A 175 -15.69 4.35 3.26
CA GLU A 175 -14.76 5.33 3.81
C GLU A 175 -14.85 5.42 5.35
N GLU A 176 -16.01 5.17 5.97
CA GLU A 176 -16.29 5.64 7.34
C GLU A 176 -16.03 4.68 8.54
N ILE A 177 -15.60 3.41 8.38
CA ILE A 177 -15.58 2.45 9.51
C ILE A 177 -14.41 1.42 9.45
N PHE A 178 -13.89 1.03 10.64
CA PHE A 178 -12.99 -0.13 10.88
C PHE A 178 -13.59 -1.51 10.54
N THR A 179 -14.86 -1.55 10.11
CA THR A 179 -15.56 -2.75 9.66
C THR A 179 -15.87 -2.61 8.18
N CYS A 180 -16.04 -3.72 7.47
CA CYS A 180 -16.45 -3.70 6.06
C CYS A 180 -17.98 -3.79 5.97
N PRO A 181 -18.74 -2.68 5.96
CA PRO A 181 -20.20 -2.76 6.01
C PRO A 181 -20.81 -3.41 4.76
N ASN A 182 -20.05 -3.53 3.66
CA ASN A 182 -20.51 -4.14 2.42
C ASN A 182 -20.35 -5.68 2.40
N LEU A 183 -19.74 -6.28 3.43
CA LEU A 183 -19.62 -7.73 3.55
C LEU A 183 -20.45 -8.24 4.73
N ASP A 184 -21.34 -9.19 4.44
CA ASP A 184 -22.05 -9.94 5.48
C ASP A 184 -21.20 -11.14 5.91
N TYR A 185 -20.47 -11.01 7.02
CA TYR A 185 -19.70 -12.11 7.64
C TYR A 185 -20.55 -13.06 8.49
N GLY A 186 -21.88 -12.87 8.52
CA GLY A 186 -22.80 -13.59 9.38
C GLY A 186 -22.56 -13.28 10.86
N ASP A 187 -22.64 -14.30 11.71
CA ASP A 187 -22.53 -14.10 13.15
C ASP A 187 -21.16 -13.61 13.65
N ALA A 188 -20.11 -13.65 12.81
CA ALA A 188 -18.81 -13.07 13.15
C ALA A 188 -18.88 -11.54 13.33
N CYS A 189 -19.77 -10.85 12.62
CA CYS A 189 -19.97 -9.40 12.78
C CYS A 189 -20.38 -9.02 14.21
N LYS A 190 -20.99 -9.94 14.98
CA LYS A 190 -21.40 -9.68 16.36
C LYS A 190 -20.24 -9.59 17.34
N ALA A 191 -19.08 -10.14 16.97
CA ALA A 191 -17.87 -10.13 17.77
C ALA A 191 -16.89 -9.02 17.36
N GLN A 192 -17.21 -8.26 16.30
CA GLN A 192 -16.36 -7.17 15.80
C GLN A 192 -16.68 -5.85 16.52
N GLU A 193 -15.76 -5.39 17.35
CA GLU A 193 -15.79 -4.05 17.99
C GLU A 193 -14.37 -3.44 17.91
N GLN A 194 -13.97 -2.61 18.88
CA GLN A 194 -12.57 -2.20 19.03
C GLN A 194 -11.63 -3.41 19.25
N GLU A 195 -12.12 -4.43 19.95
CA GLU A 195 -11.46 -5.71 20.16
C GLU A 195 -12.45 -6.84 19.89
N TRP A 196 -11.95 -8.02 19.54
CA TRP A 196 -12.77 -9.20 19.32
C TRP A 196 -13.42 -9.69 20.62
N GLU A 197 -14.76 -9.73 20.62
CA GLU A 197 -15.51 -10.26 21.75
C GLU A 197 -15.72 -11.78 21.63
N SER A 198 -15.23 -12.54 22.61
CA SER A 198 -15.33 -14.00 22.62
C SER A 198 -16.73 -14.49 23.05
N LEU A 199 -17.66 -14.63 22.10
CA LEU A 199 -19.07 -14.96 22.38
C LEU A 199 -19.30 -16.48 22.60
N PRO A 200 -19.67 -16.95 23.81
CA PRO A 200 -19.92 -18.37 24.06
C PRO A 200 -21.09 -18.92 23.22
N GLY A 201 -20.95 -20.13 22.69
CA GLY A 201 -21.92 -20.74 21.77
C GLY A 201 -21.72 -20.34 20.30
N TYR A 202 -20.80 -19.42 20.00
CA TYR A 202 -20.42 -19.03 18.65
C TYR A 202 -19.04 -19.59 18.24
N GLU A 203 -18.56 -20.65 18.90
CA GLU A 203 -17.23 -21.23 18.66
C GLU A 203 -16.99 -21.63 17.19
N TYR A 204 -18.05 -21.93 16.44
CA TYR A 204 -17.94 -22.19 15.00
C TYR A 204 -17.45 -20.98 14.19
N THR A 205 -17.43 -19.74 14.71
CA THR A 205 -16.91 -18.60 13.94
C THR A 205 -15.38 -18.58 13.87
N ILE A 206 -14.72 -19.27 14.81
CA ILE A 206 -13.26 -19.26 14.99
C ILE A 206 -12.56 -20.61 14.73
N ILE A 207 -13.32 -21.70 14.63
CA ILE A 207 -12.78 -23.03 14.32
C ILE A 207 -12.18 -23.10 12.90
N ASN A 208 -11.08 -23.84 12.72
CA ASN A 208 -10.48 -24.03 11.39
C ASN A 208 -11.52 -24.57 10.36
N PRO A 209 -11.79 -23.84 9.26
CA PRO A 209 -12.76 -24.25 8.26
C PRO A 209 -12.27 -25.35 7.31
N GLU A 210 -11.04 -25.85 7.40
CA GLU A 210 -10.50 -26.84 6.44
C GLU A 210 -11.29 -28.17 6.38
N PRO A 211 -11.31 -28.84 5.21
CA PRO A 211 -11.85 -30.19 5.05
C PRO A 211 -11.21 -31.23 5.97
N ARG A 212 -12.02 -31.93 6.77
CA ARG A 212 -11.54 -32.97 7.68
C ARG A 212 -11.76 -34.35 7.07
N ARG A 213 -10.70 -34.98 6.55
CA ARG A 213 -10.78 -36.31 5.91
C ARG A 213 -11.39 -37.40 6.81
N LEU A 214 -11.15 -37.33 8.12
CA LEU A 214 -11.69 -38.32 9.07
C LEU A 214 -13.22 -38.22 9.20
N LEU A 215 -13.79 -37.04 8.97
CA LEU A 215 -15.22 -36.74 9.07
C LEU A 215 -16.07 -37.49 8.02
N VAL A 216 -15.47 -37.88 6.89
CA VAL A 216 -16.16 -38.61 5.83
C VAL A 216 -16.79 -39.91 6.37
N ASN A 217 -16.09 -40.61 7.27
CA ASN A 217 -16.61 -41.84 7.87
C ASN A 217 -17.78 -41.55 8.80
N ASP A 218 -17.66 -40.54 9.67
CA ASP A 218 -18.72 -40.15 10.60
C ASP A 218 -20.00 -39.72 9.85
N ILE A 219 -19.85 -38.96 8.75
CA ILE A 219 -20.97 -38.57 7.88
C ILE A 219 -21.63 -39.79 7.25
N ILE A 220 -20.84 -40.74 6.74
CA ILE A 220 -21.38 -41.98 6.16
C ILE A 220 -22.15 -42.78 7.21
N GLU A 221 -21.64 -42.86 8.45
CA GLU A 221 -22.33 -43.56 9.53
C GLU A 221 -23.68 -42.92 9.87
N VAL A 222 -23.75 -41.59 9.92
CA VAL A 222 -25.03 -40.87 10.09
C VAL A 222 -25.99 -41.17 8.94
N ILE A 223 -25.52 -41.04 7.70
CA ILE A 223 -26.37 -41.22 6.50
C ILE A 223 -26.83 -42.66 6.32
N LYS A 224 -26.10 -43.65 6.85
CA LYS A 224 -26.52 -45.06 6.83
C LYS A 224 -27.70 -45.37 7.75
N GLY A 225 -28.09 -44.43 8.62
CA GLY A 225 -29.24 -44.57 9.51
C GLY A 225 -30.55 -44.83 8.74
N GLU A 226 -31.48 -45.53 9.39
CA GLU A 226 -32.77 -45.90 8.79
C GLU A 226 -33.60 -44.70 8.32
N ASP A 227 -33.41 -43.54 8.95
CA ASP A 227 -34.10 -42.29 8.62
C ASP A 227 -33.84 -41.84 7.17
N PHE A 228 -32.69 -42.21 6.60
CA PHE A 228 -32.27 -41.84 5.24
C PHE A 228 -32.68 -42.84 4.16
N LEU A 229 -33.24 -44.00 4.51
CA LEU A 229 -33.65 -45.01 3.53
C LEU A 229 -34.71 -44.46 2.57
N ASP A 230 -34.60 -44.82 1.28
CA ASP A 230 -35.65 -44.56 0.29
C ASP A 230 -36.81 -45.54 0.50
N VAL A 231 -37.71 -45.18 1.42
CA VAL A 231 -38.89 -45.98 1.75
C VAL A 231 -40.02 -45.61 0.79
N PRO A 232 -40.69 -46.59 0.15
CA PRO A 232 -41.89 -46.33 -0.63
C PRO A 232 -42.95 -45.67 0.24
N SER A 233 -43.26 -44.41 -0.03
CA SER A 233 -44.28 -43.66 0.70
C SER A 233 -45.56 -43.58 -0.14
N ASP A 234 -46.67 -44.10 0.41
CA ASP A 234 -48.04 -43.98 -0.08
C ASP A 234 -48.51 -42.52 0.04
N LEU A 235 -47.99 -41.67 -0.85
CA LEU A 235 -48.29 -40.24 -0.85
C LEU A 235 -49.68 -39.98 -1.43
N ALA A 236 -50.54 -39.35 -0.64
CA ALA A 236 -51.84 -38.86 -1.07
C ALA A 236 -51.68 -37.64 -2.00
N LEU A 237 -51.53 -37.88 -3.31
CA LEU A 237 -51.33 -36.85 -4.35
C LEU A 237 -52.58 -35.99 -4.64
N GLY A 238 -53.69 -36.23 -3.95
CA GLY A 238 -54.99 -35.62 -4.24
C GLY A 238 -55.08 -34.11 -4.00
N HIS A 239 -54.15 -33.54 -3.23
CA HIS A 239 -54.08 -32.10 -2.95
C HIS A 239 -53.20 -31.32 -3.93
N LYS A 240 -52.41 -31.99 -4.78
CA LYS A 240 -51.47 -31.35 -5.71
C LYS A 240 -52.20 -30.76 -6.92
N VAL A 241 -51.64 -29.68 -7.47
CA VAL A 241 -52.12 -29.08 -8.72
C VAL A 241 -51.90 -30.07 -9.87
N VAL A 242 -53.00 -30.40 -10.57
CA VAL A 242 -53.02 -31.44 -11.63
C VAL A 242 -52.80 -30.87 -13.03
N ARG A 243 -52.92 -29.55 -13.20
CA ARG A 243 -52.64 -28.84 -14.44
C ARG A 243 -51.86 -27.58 -14.11
N ASP A 244 -50.56 -27.63 -14.28
CA ASP A 244 -49.68 -26.49 -14.08
C ASP A 244 -48.94 -26.13 -15.38
N PRO A 245 -48.36 -24.91 -15.48
CA PRO A 245 -47.66 -24.50 -16.70
C PRO A 245 -46.47 -25.40 -17.07
N PHE A 246 -45.89 -26.13 -16.10
CA PHE A 246 -44.74 -27.01 -16.32
C PHE A 246 -45.13 -28.29 -17.05
N ASP A 247 -46.40 -28.72 -16.98
CA ASP A 247 -46.92 -29.86 -17.77
C ASP A 247 -46.78 -29.66 -19.29
N SER A 248 -46.61 -28.41 -19.75
CA SER A 248 -46.44 -28.07 -21.17
C SER A 248 -44.98 -27.92 -21.62
N LEU A 249 -44.03 -27.94 -20.67
CA LEU A 249 -42.61 -27.72 -20.94
C LEU A 249 -41.85 -29.05 -21.15
N PRO A 250 -40.86 -29.09 -22.06
CA PRO A 250 -39.92 -30.21 -22.13
C PRO A 250 -39.13 -30.38 -20.82
N GLU A 251 -38.83 -31.62 -20.44
CA GLU A 251 -38.09 -31.95 -19.22
C GLU A 251 -36.76 -31.20 -19.10
N ALA A 252 -36.03 -31.01 -20.21
CA ALA A 252 -34.78 -30.26 -20.23
C ALA A 252 -34.95 -28.81 -19.75
N LEU A 253 -36.02 -28.12 -20.19
CA LEU A 253 -36.30 -26.76 -19.72
C LEU A 253 -36.73 -26.74 -18.25
N ILE A 254 -37.44 -27.77 -17.78
CA ILE A 254 -37.78 -27.89 -16.36
C ILE A 254 -36.50 -28.09 -15.54
N ARG A 255 -35.57 -28.95 -15.98
CA ARG A 255 -34.25 -29.11 -15.34
C ARG A 255 -33.48 -27.80 -15.26
N ASP A 256 -33.44 -27.05 -16.36
CA ASP A 256 -32.79 -25.75 -16.41
C ASP A 256 -33.45 -24.78 -15.42
N ILE A 257 -34.79 -24.68 -15.39
CA ILE A 257 -35.51 -23.85 -14.41
C ILE A 257 -35.15 -24.25 -12.98
N LEU A 258 -35.18 -25.55 -12.67
CA LEU A 258 -34.84 -26.06 -11.34
C LEU A 258 -33.39 -25.74 -10.95
N SER A 259 -32.45 -25.68 -11.91
CA SER A 259 -31.05 -25.30 -11.65
C SER A 259 -30.86 -23.84 -11.22
N TYR A 260 -31.87 -22.99 -11.39
CA TYR A 260 -31.86 -21.60 -10.91
C TYR A 260 -32.60 -21.39 -9.58
N LEU A 261 -33.32 -22.40 -9.07
CA LEU A 261 -34.08 -22.30 -7.83
C LEU A 261 -33.24 -22.73 -6.62
N ASP A 262 -33.55 -22.20 -5.44
CA ASP A 262 -33.02 -22.71 -4.17
C ASP A 262 -33.71 -24.03 -3.77
N ASN A 263 -33.11 -24.77 -2.83
CA ASN A 263 -33.62 -26.08 -2.41
C ASN A 263 -35.03 -26.02 -1.81
N GLN A 264 -35.32 -24.99 -1.01
CA GLN A 264 -36.65 -24.82 -0.40
C GLN A 264 -37.72 -24.58 -1.48
N SER A 265 -37.42 -23.74 -2.46
CA SER A 265 -38.29 -23.47 -3.61
C SER A 265 -38.57 -24.72 -4.43
N ILE A 266 -37.57 -25.61 -4.63
CA ILE A 266 -37.81 -26.90 -5.28
C ILE A 266 -38.67 -27.82 -4.43
N PHE A 267 -38.40 -27.92 -3.13
CA PHE A 267 -39.23 -28.74 -2.26
C PHE A 267 -40.68 -28.25 -2.25
N ASN A 268 -40.90 -26.94 -2.20
CA ASN A 268 -42.22 -26.31 -2.30
C ASN A 268 -42.86 -26.60 -3.67
N LEU A 269 -42.12 -26.44 -4.77
CA LEU A 269 -42.62 -26.73 -6.12
C LEU A 269 -42.97 -28.21 -6.28
N CYS A 270 -42.15 -29.12 -5.75
CA CYS A 270 -42.43 -30.55 -5.67
C CYS A 270 -43.64 -30.86 -4.77
N GLN A 271 -43.93 -30.03 -3.76
CA GLN A 271 -45.12 -30.16 -2.93
C GLN A 271 -46.38 -29.73 -3.69
N GLU A 272 -46.32 -28.65 -4.48
CA GLU A 272 -47.49 -28.06 -5.14
C GLU A 272 -47.78 -28.63 -6.55
N SER A 273 -46.76 -28.81 -7.39
CA SER A 273 -46.88 -29.31 -8.78
C SER A 273 -46.84 -30.84 -8.83
N ARG A 274 -47.86 -31.45 -9.43
CA ARG A 274 -47.87 -32.91 -9.66
C ARG A 274 -46.90 -33.31 -10.78
N GLY A 275 -46.80 -32.52 -11.84
CA GLY A 275 -45.91 -32.79 -12.98
C GLY A 275 -44.44 -32.79 -12.57
N VAL A 276 -43.99 -31.72 -11.91
CA VAL A 276 -42.62 -31.60 -11.40
C VAL A 276 -42.30 -32.68 -10.37
N PHE A 277 -43.23 -32.94 -9.44
CA PHE A 277 -43.05 -34.02 -8.46
C PHE A 277 -42.86 -35.38 -9.12
N ALA A 278 -43.68 -35.73 -10.12
CA ALA A 278 -43.60 -37.03 -10.78
C ALA A 278 -42.28 -37.23 -11.55
N LEU A 279 -41.77 -36.17 -12.18
CA LEU A 279 -40.52 -36.19 -12.94
C LEU A 279 -39.29 -36.36 -12.04
N PHE A 280 -39.21 -35.60 -10.95
CA PHE A 280 -37.96 -35.50 -10.17
C PHE A 280 -37.94 -36.30 -8.87
N ARG A 281 -39.08 -36.85 -8.40
CA ARG A 281 -39.13 -37.60 -7.12
C ARG A 281 -38.11 -38.73 -7.03
N HIS A 282 -37.91 -39.46 -8.12
CA HIS A 282 -37.04 -40.64 -8.19
C HIS A 282 -35.79 -40.41 -9.05
N ASP A 283 -35.55 -39.16 -9.47
CA ASP A 283 -34.36 -38.83 -10.22
C ASP A 283 -33.17 -38.63 -9.30
N ARG A 284 -32.53 -39.75 -8.95
CA ARG A 284 -31.33 -39.78 -8.11
C ARG A 284 -30.21 -38.91 -8.70
N SER A 285 -30.02 -38.94 -10.02
CA SER A 285 -28.94 -38.22 -10.69
C SER A 285 -29.06 -36.71 -10.51
N PHE A 286 -30.29 -36.18 -10.62
CA PHE A 286 -30.59 -34.78 -10.36
C PHE A 286 -30.28 -34.38 -8.92
N TRP A 287 -30.73 -35.17 -7.92
CA TRP A 287 -30.51 -34.83 -6.52
C TRP A 287 -29.05 -34.98 -6.08
N GLU A 288 -28.33 -35.97 -6.59
CA GLU A 288 -26.90 -36.12 -6.34
C GLU A 288 -26.08 -34.99 -6.97
N ASP A 289 -26.44 -34.58 -8.18
CA ASP A 289 -25.84 -33.41 -8.82
C ASP A 289 -26.12 -32.13 -8.04
N ARG A 290 -27.35 -32.01 -7.52
CA ARG A 290 -27.75 -30.90 -6.68
C ARG A 290 -27.00 -30.85 -5.35
N ILE A 291 -26.74 -31.98 -4.70
CA ILE A 291 -25.88 -32.03 -3.51
C ILE A 291 -24.48 -31.49 -3.86
N ARG A 292 -23.88 -31.96 -4.96
CA ARG A 292 -22.54 -31.50 -5.37
C ARG A 292 -22.48 -30.00 -5.65
N ASN A 293 -23.49 -29.46 -6.31
CA ASN A 293 -23.50 -28.07 -6.77
C ASN A 293 -24.01 -27.06 -5.72
N TYR A 294 -24.89 -27.47 -4.80
CA TYR A 294 -25.49 -26.57 -3.78
C TYR A 294 -24.95 -26.75 -2.36
N THR A 295 -24.14 -27.78 -2.13
CA THR A 295 -23.37 -27.92 -0.88
C THR A 295 -21.85 -27.99 -1.13
N PRO A 296 -21.28 -27.13 -1.99
CA PRO A 296 -19.86 -27.20 -2.34
C PRO A 296 -18.93 -26.91 -1.15
N TYR A 297 -19.43 -26.20 -0.13
CA TYR A 297 -18.76 -26.02 1.16
C TYR A 297 -18.74 -27.28 2.03
N PHE A 298 -19.52 -28.32 1.71
CA PHE A 298 -19.59 -29.56 2.48
C PHE A 298 -18.81 -30.67 1.77
N GLU A 299 -17.52 -30.45 1.56
CA GLU A 299 -16.66 -31.34 0.76
C GLU A 299 -16.67 -32.79 1.25
N GLU A 300 -16.73 -33.02 2.56
CA GLU A 300 -16.72 -34.37 3.13
C GLU A 300 -17.97 -35.18 2.72
N LEU A 301 -19.10 -34.50 2.48
CA LEU A 301 -20.30 -35.10 1.93
C LEU A 301 -20.13 -35.39 0.43
N VAL A 302 -19.56 -34.46 -0.33
CA VAL A 302 -19.28 -34.64 -1.77
C VAL A 302 -18.31 -35.80 -2.00
N ASP A 303 -17.28 -35.93 -1.16
CA ASP A 303 -16.32 -37.02 -1.18
C ASP A 303 -16.97 -38.36 -0.85
N ALA A 304 -17.94 -38.39 0.09
CA ALA A 304 -18.69 -39.60 0.40
C ALA A 304 -19.46 -40.12 -0.83
N PHE A 305 -20.12 -39.24 -1.59
CA PHE A 305 -20.81 -39.62 -2.82
C PHE A 305 -19.85 -40.02 -3.95
N THR A 306 -18.65 -39.43 -4.00
CA THR A 306 -17.68 -39.68 -5.08
C THR A 306 -16.90 -40.98 -4.86
N THR A 307 -16.44 -41.23 -3.64
CA THR A 307 -15.50 -42.33 -3.32
C THR A 307 -16.18 -43.56 -2.74
N ARG A 308 -17.38 -43.43 -2.18
CA ARG A 308 -18.11 -44.50 -1.48
C ARG A 308 -19.55 -44.65 -1.97
N TYR A 309 -19.80 -44.31 -3.24
CA TYR A 309 -21.12 -44.36 -3.88
C TYR A 309 -21.94 -45.62 -3.56
N ASP A 310 -21.32 -46.80 -3.68
CA ASP A 310 -21.96 -48.09 -3.44
C ASP A 310 -22.55 -48.23 -2.04
N SER A 311 -21.97 -47.55 -1.04
CA SER A 311 -22.44 -47.57 0.35
C SER A 311 -23.68 -46.71 0.59
N LEU A 312 -24.03 -45.82 -0.35
CA LEU A 312 -25.11 -44.84 -0.21
C LEU A 312 -26.25 -45.06 -1.22
N VAL A 313 -26.16 -46.10 -2.07
CA VAL A 313 -27.10 -46.34 -3.17
C VAL A 313 -28.55 -46.59 -2.72
N THR A 314 -28.73 -47.10 -1.49
CA THR A 314 -30.04 -47.38 -0.89
C THR A 314 -30.66 -46.18 -0.20
N GLN A 315 -29.91 -45.09 -0.06
CA GLN A 315 -30.33 -43.91 0.69
C GLN A 315 -30.95 -42.86 -0.24
N ASP A 316 -31.93 -42.14 0.28
CA ASP A 316 -32.65 -41.10 -0.44
C ASP A 316 -31.83 -39.80 -0.46
N PRO A 317 -31.31 -39.37 -1.63
CA PRO A 317 -30.49 -38.17 -1.74
C PRO A 317 -31.25 -36.90 -1.32
N ARG A 318 -32.59 -36.87 -1.36
CA ARG A 318 -33.39 -35.70 -0.93
C ARG A 318 -33.32 -35.51 0.58
N LYS A 319 -33.38 -36.60 1.33
CA LYS A 319 -33.26 -36.58 2.80
C LYS A 319 -31.85 -36.19 3.21
N ILE A 320 -30.85 -36.68 2.48
CA ILE A 320 -29.45 -36.32 2.69
C ILE A 320 -29.23 -34.82 2.44
N LEU A 321 -29.74 -34.28 1.33
CA LEU A 321 -29.67 -32.85 1.03
C LEU A 321 -30.33 -32.01 2.12
N SER A 322 -31.55 -32.36 2.53
CA SER A 322 -32.27 -31.65 3.60
C SER A 322 -31.56 -31.73 4.95
N TRP A 323 -30.98 -32.87 5.29
CA TRP A 323 -30.14 -33.01 6.48
C TRP A 323 -28.89 -32.15 6.38
N ALA A 324 -28.16 -32.21 5.28
CA ALA A 324 -26.92 -31.47 5.08
C ALA A 324 -27.14 -29.96 5.24
N GLU A 325 -28.22 -29.42 4.67
CA GLU A 325 -28.59 -28.01 4.81
C GLU A 325 -28.92 -27.61 6.25
N ASN A 326 -29.62 -28.46 7.01
CA ASN A 326 -30.00 -28.16 8.39
C ASN A 326 -28.83 -28.36 9.36
N ALA A 327 -28.06 -29.43 9.16
CA ALA A 327 -26.98 -29.84 10.03
C ALA A 327 -25.79 -28.88 9.93
N SER A 328 -25.46 -28.39 8.72
CA SER A 328 -24.39 -27.42 8.49
C SER A 328 -24.78 -25.95 8.73
N ARG A 329 -26.04 -25.66 9.06
CA ARG A 329 -26.53 -24.27 9.20
C ARG A 329 -25.84 -23.57 10.38
N PRO A 330 -25.14 -22.43 10.15
CA PRO A 330 -24.57 -21.61 11.21
C PRO A 330 -25.64 -21.19 12.22
N ARG A 331 -25.42 -21.48 13.50
CA ARG A 331 -26.31 -21.11 14.61
C ARG A 331 -25.59 -21.25 15.94
N VAL A 332 -26.07 -20.50 16.93
CA VAL A 332 -25.60 -20.58 18.32
C VAL A 332 -25.76 -21.99 18.87
N GLY A 333 -24.72 -22.47 19.55
CA GLY A 333 -24.71 -23.76 20.24
C GLY A 333 -24.59 -24.97 19.33
N ILE A 334 -24.18 -24.77 18.07
CA ILE A 334 -23.73 -25.91 17.25
C ILE A 334 -22.52 -26.57 17.95
N SER A 335 -22.55 -27.89 18.07
CA SER A 335 -21.54 -28.69 18.77
C SER A 335 -21.18 -29.94 17.96
N GLY A 336 -19.98 -30.47 18.21
CA GLY A 336 -19.50 -31.70 17.58
C GLY A 336 -18.89 -31.52 16.20
N PHE A 337 -18.87 -32.60 15.42
CA PHE A 337 -18.02 -32.73 14.23
C PHE A 337 -18.44 -31.83 13.04
N LEU A 338 -19.60 -31.17 13.10
CA LEU A 338 -20.09 -30.26 12.06
C LEU A 338 -19.71 -28.78 12.26
N LEU A 339 -19.04 -28.43 13.37
CA LEU A 339 -18.55 -27.07 13.59
C LEU A 339 -17.72 -26.53 12.40
N PRO A 340 -16.71 -27.27 11.89
CA PRO A 340 -15.89 -26.81 10.76
C PRO A 340 -16.72 -26.56 9.50
N VAL A 341 -17.71 -27.43 9.24
CA VAL A 341 -18.60 -27.33 8.08
C VAL A 341 -19.49 -26.09 8.18
N ALA A 342 -19.99 -25.78 9.38
CA ALA A 342 -20.76 -24.56 9.61
C ALA A 342 -19.90 -23.30 9.41
N ASN A 343 -18.65 -23.28 9.89
CA ASN A 343 -17.76 -22.16 9.60
C ASN A 343 -17.46 -22.06 8.10
N ARG A 344 -17.15 -23.18 7.45
CA ARG A 344 -16.87 -23.22 6.01
C ARG A 344 -18.04 -22.69 5.20
N ARG A 345 -19.27 -23.08 5.53
CA ARG A 345 -20.49 -22.56 4.89
C ARG A 345 -20.64 -21.05 5.06
N ARG A 346 -20.38 -20.53 6.26
CA ARG A 346 -20.43 -19.08 6.54
C ARG A 346 -19.40 -18.34 5.68
N ILE A 347 -18.14 -18.78 5.70
CA ILE A 347 -17.06 -18.15 4.94
C ILE A 347 -17.28 -18.28 3.42
N TRP A 348 -17.82 -19.41 2.96
CA TRP A 348 -18.18 -19.62 1.55
C TRP A 348 -19.17 -18.55 1.06
N SER A 349 -20.18 -18.22 1.86
CA SER A 349 -21.13 -17.14 1.54
C SER A 349 -20.45 -15.76 1.43
N VAL A 350 -19.37 -15.51 2.18
CA VAL A 350 -18.56 -14.28 2.04
C VAL A 350 -17.71 -14.34 0.77
N CYS A 351 -17.11 -15.48 0.48
CA CYS A 351 -16.33 -15.69 -0.74
C CYS A 351 -17.17 -15.48 -2.00
N GLU A 352 -18.45 -15.89 -2.00
CA GLU A 352 -19.39 -15.62 -3.09
C GLU A 352 -19.75 -14.13 -3.24
N GLN A 353 -19.74 -13.36 -2.15
CA GLN A 353 -19.89 -11.90 -2.20
C GLN A 353 -18.64 -11.26 -2.83
N ILE A 354 -17.45 -11.63 -2.37
CA ILE A 354 -16.16 -11.20 -2.93
C ILE A 354 -16.06 -11.56 -4.42
N ALA A 355 -16.54 -12.75 -4.81
CA ALA A 355 -16.54 -13.22 -6.18
C ALA A 355 -17.30 -12.26 -7.12
N ARG A 356 -18.38 -11.62 -6.67
CA ARG A 356 -19.14 -10.67 -7.50
C ARG A 356 -18.33 -9.42 -7.86
N GLU A 357 -17.45 -8.97 -6.96
CA GLU A 357 -16.54 -7.86 -7.21
C GLU A 357 -15.25 -8.30 -7.92
N TYR A 358 -14.80 -9.53 -7.68
CA TYR A 358 -13.57 -10.06 -8.28
C TYR A 358 -13.67 -10.32 -9.79
N HIS A 359 -14.74 -10.98 -10.25
CA HIS A 359 -14.84 -11.39 -11.66
C HIS A 359 -14.86 -10.20 -12.64
N PRO A 360 -15.57 -9.09 -12.38
CA PRO A 360 -15.51 -7.90 -13.23
C PRO A 360 -14.13 -7.24 -13.29
N ASN A 361 -13.34 -7.37 -12.22
CA ASN A 361 -11.98 -6.83 -12.12
C ASN A 361 -10.91 -7.75 -12.74
N CYS A 362 -11.29 -8.97 -13.15
CA CYS A 362 -10.37 -9.84 -13.86
C CYS A 362 -10.14 -9.29 -15.27
N PRO A 363 -8.88 -9.05 -15.66
CA PRO A 363 -8.59 -8.66 -17.04
C PRO A 363 -9.13 -9.74 -17.98
N SER A 364 -9.63 -9.30 -19.14
CA SER A 364 -9.94 -10.22 -20.23
C SER A 364 -8.70 -11.06 -20.56
N GLU A 365 -8.89 -12.27 -21.10
CA GLU A 365 -7.77 -13.14 -21.47
C GLU A 365 -6.71 -12.32 -22.23
N PRO A 366 -5.41 -12.50 -21.89
CA PRO A 366 -4.34 -11.71 -22.49
C PRO A 366 -4.46 -11.79 -24.00
N ASP A 367 -4.35 -10.65 -24.67
CA ASP A 367 -4.39 -10.62 -26.12
C ASP A 367 -3.25 -11.49 -26.63
N THR A 368 -3.60 -12.66 -27.16
CA THR A 368 -2.63 -13.67 -27.61
C THR A 368 -1.69 -13.15 -28.69
N THR A 369 -1.96 -11.97 -29.26
CA THR A 369 -1.16 -11.30 -30.28
C THR A 369 -0.01 -10.45 -29.74
N CYS A 370 -0.04 -9.99 -28.48
CA CYS A 370 1.00 -9.11 -27.93
C CYS A 370 2.12 -9.91 -27.25
N GLU A 371 3.26 -10.06 -27.92
CA GLU A 371 4.45 -10.74 -27.39
C GLU A 371 5.07 -9.97 -26.22
N MET A 372 5.07 -8.63 -26.29
CA MET A 372 5.63 -7.78 -25.22
C MET A 372 4.94 -8.00 -23.88
N GLN A 373 3.66 -8.38 -23.85
CA GLN A 373 2.97 -8.74 -22.62
C GLN A 373 3.62 -9.93 -21.89
N LYS A 374 4.40 -10.77 -22.59
CA LYS A 374 5.10 -11.95 -22.04
C LYS A 374 6.53 -11.67 -21.60
N ILE A 375 7.22 -10.71 -22.19
CA ILE A 375 8.65 -10.44 -21.93
C ILE A 375 8.93 -9.11 -21.21
N ALA A 376 8.04 -8.12 -21.30
CA ALA A 376 8.30 -6.79 -20.75
C ALA A 376 8.42 -6.79 -19.22
N VAL A 377 9.34 -6.00 -18.69
CA VAL A 377 9.56 -5.80 -17.26
C VAL A 377 9.19 -4.36 -16.91
N GLY A 378 8.46 -4.20 -15.82
CA GLY A 378 8.07 -2.89 -15.30
C GLY A 378 9.03 -2.40 -14.23
N ASN A 379 9.48 -1.14 -14.34
CA ASN A 379 10.25 -0.45 -13.28
C ASN A 379 9.31 0.14 -12.19
N LYS A 380 9.86 1.02 -11.34
CA LYS A 380 9.11 1.82 -10.36
C LYS A 380 8.03 2.69 -11.02
N MET A 381 6.86 2.78 -10.40
CA MET A 381 5.83 3.75 -10.80
C MET A 381 5.99 5.05 -10.01
N HIS A 382 6.70 6.01 -10.59
CA HIS A 382 6.95 7.31 -9.97
C HIS A 382 5.68 8.15 -9.92
N PHE A 383 5.50 8.94 -8.87
CA PHE A 383 4.46 9.95 -8.79
C PHE A 383 4.73 11.06 -9.79
N VAL A 384 3.86 11.17 -10.79
CA VAL A 384 3.89 12.25 -11.76
C VAL A 384 2.82 13.30 -11.47
N GLY A 385 1.88 13.04 -10.54
CA GLY A 385 0.85 13.97 -10.08
C GLY A 385 0.71 14.10 -8.55
N CYS A 386 -0.03 15.11 -8.11
CA CYS A 386 -0.19 15.44 -6.70
C CYS A 386 -1.15 14.46 -5.96
N ASN A 387 -0.75 14.06 -4.75
CA ASN A 387 -1.44 13.04 -3.96
C ASN A 387 -2.46 13.67 -2.99
N GLY A 388 -3.74 13.40 -3.21
CA GLY A 388 -4.80 13.81 -2.30
C GLY A 388 -5.98 12.85 -2.23
N LYS A 389 -6.01 11.80 -3.06
CA LYS A 389 -7.21 10.96 -3.27
C LYS A 389 -6.85 9.50 -3.53
N SER A 390 -7.79 8.62 -3.19
CA SER A 390 -7.66 7.18 -3.27
C SER A 390 -7.45 6.68 -4.71
N VAL A 391 -6.59 5.68 -4.86
CA VAL A 391 -6.07 5.16 -6.13
C VAL A 391 -6.39 3.68 -6.20
N PHE A 392 -7.04 3.22 -7.28
CA PHE A 392 -7.45 1.82 -7.36
C PHE A 392 -7.06 1.09 -8.65
N ASP A 393 -6.77 1.80 -9.74
CA ASP A 393 -6.48 1.15 -11.02
C ASP A 393 -5.04 1.33 -11.48
N VAL A 394 -4.30 0.22 -11.47
CA VAL A 394 -3.10 0.07 -12.29
C VAL A 394 -3.55 -0.25 -13.72
N GLU A 395 -3.15 0.59 -14.66
CA GLU A 395 -3.29 0.34 -16.09
C GLU A 395 -1.94 -0.02 -16.70
N GLN A 396 -1.97 -0.77 -17.80
CA GLN A 396 -0.81 -1.08 -18.61
C GLN A 396 -1.19 -0.88 -20.07
N SER A 397 -0.28 -0.33 -20.86
CA SER A 397 -0.42 -0.17 -22.30
C SER A 397 0.86 -0.59 -22.99
N TYR A 398 0.75 -1.47 -23.98
CA TYR A 398 1.87 -1.95 -24.79
C TYR A 398 1.83 -1.23 -26.13
N TRP A 399 2.82 -0.35 -26.34
CA TRP A 399 2.94 0.42 -27.57
C TRP A 399 3.64 -0.37 -28.65
N ILE A 400 4.62 -1.20 -28.32
CA ILE A 400 5.18 -2.20 -29.22
C ILE A 400 4.52 -3.54 -28.86
N GLN A 401 4.04 -4.29 -29.85
CA GLN A 401 3.44 -5.60 -29.63
C GLN A 401 4.40 -6.75 -29.97
N THR A 402 5.24 -6.60 -30.99
CA THR A 402 6.28 -7.56 -31.41
C THR A 402 7.56 -6.82 -31.82
N TRP A 403 8.72 -7.49 -31.83
CA TRP A 403 9.98 -6.85 -32.27
C TRP A 403 9.98 -6.51 -33.76
N ASP A 404 9.26 -7.27 -34.60
CA ASP A 404 9.05 -6.94 -36.02
C ASP A 404 8.44 -5.54 -36.20
N GLU A 405 7.63 -5.08 -35.23
CA GLU A 405 7.06 -3.73 -35.28
C GLU A 405 8.08 -2.63 -35.02
N TYR A 406 9.04 -2.90 -34.15
CA TYR A 406 10.11 -1.98 -33.76
C TYR A 406 11.18 -1.88 -34.85
N ASP A 407 11.51 -2.99 -35.49
CA ASP A 407 12.56 -3.07 -36.50
C ASP A 407 12.12 -2.62 -37.91
N ASP A 408 10.84 -2.28 -38.13
CA ASP A 408 10.32 -1.87 -39.44
C ASP A 408 10.86 -0.47 -39.85
N PRO A 409 11.77 -0.40 -40.85
CA PRO A 409 12.40 0.85 -41.26
C PRO A 409 11.49 1.75 -42.11
N TYR A 410 10.21 1.39 -42.26
CA TYR A 410 9.22 2.16 -43.04
C TYR A 410 8.00 2.54 -42.21
N ARG A 411 8.08 2.47 -40.88
CA ARG A 411 6.95 2.68 -39.99
C ARG A 411 7.08 3.99 -39.17
N PRO A 412 6.74 5.15 -39.74
CA PRO A 412 6.66 6.38 -38.97
C PRO A 412 5.57 6.28 -37.91
N TRP A 413 5.75 7.05 -36.85
CA TRP A 413 4.84 7.02 -35.71
C TRP A 413 4.60 8.41 -35.15
N THR A 414 3.46 8.56 -34.49
CA THR A 414 3.00 9.81 -33.90
C THR A 414 2.84 9.62 -32.40
N LEU A 415 3.45 10.51 -31.62
CA LEU A 415 3.23 10.63 -30.18
C LEU A 415 2.16 11.69 -29.91
N LYS A 416 1.19 11.37 -29.06
CA LYS A 416 0.22 12.33 -28.54
C LYS A 416 0.18 12.32 -27.02
N THR A 417 0.03 13.49 -26.41
CA THR A 417 -0.33 13.62 -24.99
C THR A 417 -1.65 14.36 -24.85
N PHE A 418 -2.43 13.98 -23.85
CA PHE A 418 -3.75 14.54 -23.56
C PHE A 418 -3.75 15.14 -22.17
N TRP A 419 -4.44 16.27 -22.02
CA TRP A 419 -4.50 17.02 -20.77
C TRP A 419 -5.95 17.41 -20.46
N ASN A 420 -6.33 17.38 -19.19
CA ASN A 420 -7.66 17.82 -18.74
C ASN A 420 -7.76 19.36 -18.65
N SER A 421 -8.94 19.86 -18.29
CA SER A 421 -9.18 21.30 -18.08
C SER A 421 -8.42 21.90 -16.89
N ASP A 422 -7.97 21.06 -15.95
CA ASP A 422 -7.17 21.43 -14.78
C ASP A 422 -5.65 21.38 -15.10
N TRP A 423 -5.29 21.19 -16.37
CA TRP A 423 -3.93 21.07 -16.91
C TRP A 423 -3.21 19.78 -16.56
N ASP A 424 -3.85 18.78 -15.95
CA ASP A 424 -3.20 17.50 -15.64
C ASP A 424 -3.04 16.58 -16.86
N LEU A 425 -1.95 15.81 -16.90
CA LEU A 425 -1.72 14.78 -17.92
C LEU A 425 -2.72 13.64 -17.74
N THR A 426 -3.59 13.40 -18.72
CA THR A 426 -4.62 12.35 -18.65
C THR A 426 -4.29 11.12 -19.49
N GLY A 427 -3.51 11.28 -20.55
CA GLY A 427 -3.17 10.15 -21.41
C GLY A 427 -1.95 10.40 -22.30
N ILE A 428 -1.31 9.29 -22.69
CA ILE A 428 -0.19 9.27 -23.64
C ILE A 428 -0.47 8.17 -24.67
N THR A 429 -0.31 8.49 -25.94
CA THR A 429 -0.67 7.58 -27.03
C THR A 429 0.42 7.54 -28.10
N VAL A 430 0.70 6.32 -28.58
CA VAL A 430 1.51 6.08 -29.77
C VAL A 430 0.61 5.56 -30.89
N LYS A 431 0.80 6.09 -32.10
CA LYS A 431 0.11 5.62 -33.30
C LYS A 431 1.13 5.32 -34.39
N PHE A 432 1.06 4.14 -34.98
CA PHE A 432 1.85 3.78 -36.16
C PHE A 432 0.99 3.91 -37.43
N ASN A 433 1.45 4.64 -38.43
CA ASN A 433 0.76 4.77 -39.72
C ASN A 433 -0.76 5.07 -39.60
N GLN A 434 -1.61 4.23 -40.21
CA GLN A 434 -3.07 4.32 -40.19
C GLN A 434 -3.73 3.38 -39.16
N GLU A 435 -2.96 2.78 -38.27
CA GLU A 435 -3.49 1.87 -37.25
C GLU A 435 -4.25 2.60 -36.15
N GLU A 436 -4.99 1.84 -35.36
CA GLU A 436 -5.62 2.37 -34.16
C GLU A 436 -4.56 2.84 -33.15
N PRO A 437 -4.76 4.00 -32.49
CA PRO A 437 -3.81 4.51 -31.51
C PRO A 437 -3.76 3.62 -30.26
N ARG A 438 -2.55 3.38 -29.75
CA ARG A 438 -2.31 2.60 -28.52
C ARG A 438 -2.15 3.56 -27.35
N MET A 439 -3.20 3.70 -26.56
CA MET A 439 -3.32 4.71 -25.48
C MET A 439 -3.00 4.12 -24.11
N PHE A 440 -2.29 4.90 -23.30
CA PHE A 440 -2.24 4.77 -21.84
C PHE A 440 -3.03 5.93 -21.22
N GLY A 441 -3.92 5.64 -20.27
CA GLY A 441 -4.78 6.65 -19.65
C GLY A 441 -6.05 6.94 -20.44
N ARG A 442 -6.47 8.22 -20.48
CA ARG A 442 -7.72 8.67 -21.10
C ARG A 442 -7.50 9.94 -21.93
N GLN A 443 -8.32 10.12 -22.95
CA GLN A 443 -8.40 11.38 -23.69
C GLN A 443 -9.33 12.35 -22.96
N GLY A 444 -8.84 13.55 -22.64
CA GLY A 444 -9.68 14.66 -22.19
C GLY A 444 -10.67 15.06 -23.27
N THR A 445 -11.95 15.12 -22.94
CA THR A 445 -13.04 15.49 -23.87
C THR A 445 -13.87 16.68 -23.38
N GLU A 446 -13.59 17.14 -22.18
CA GLU A 446 -14.21 18.29 -21.53
C GLU A 446 -13.75 19.63 -22.13
N GLU A 447 -14.53 20.69 -21.90
CA GLU A 447 -14.18 22.03 -22.32
C GLU A 447 -12.91 22.51 -21.57
N GLY A 448 -11.89 22.93 -22.31
CA GLY A 448 -10.58 23.31 -21.77
C GLY A 448 -9.53 22.21 -21.80
N ALA A 449 -9.91 20.96 -22.08
CA ALA A 449 -8.96 19.89 -22.39
C ALA A 449 -8.21 20.19 -23.70
N TRP A 450 -6.96 19.73 -23.79
CA TRP A 450 -6.12 19.95 -24.96
C TRP A 450 -5.18 18.77 -25.23
N GLU A 451 -4.60 18.73 -26.43
CA GLU A 451 -3.65 17.70 -26.83
C GLU A 451 -2.37 18.29 -27.43
N THR A 452 -1.26 17.57 -27.28
CA THR A 452 -0.04 17.80 -28.08
C THR A 452 0.15 16.67 -29.06
N THR A 453 0.81 16.95 -30.18
CA THR A 453 1.11 15.94 -31.20
C THR A 453 2.52 16.15 -31.75
N LYS A 454 3.26 15.06 -31.90
CA LYS A 454 4.59 15.06 -32.52
C LYS A 454 4.72 13.87 -33.46
N ASP A 455 5.01 14.16 -34.73
CA ASP A 455 5.35 13.14 -35.72
C ASP A 455 6.85 12.84 -35.68
N LEU A 456 7.20 11.56 -35.70
CA LEU A 456 8.56 11.07 -35.55
C LEU A 456 8.87 10.04 -36.65
N PRO A 457 10.06 10.08 -37.26
CA PRO A 457 10.47 9.11 -38.26
C PRO A 457 10.81 7.75 -37.62
N CYS A 458 10.89 6.70 -38.44
CA CYS A 458 11.11 5.31 -37.99
C CYS A 458 12.50 5.06 -37.38
N GLU A 459 13.51 5.87 -37.68
CA GLU A 459 14.87 5.67 -37.16
C GLU A 459 15.06 6.14 -35.72
N ILE A 460 14.03 6.74 -35.11
CA ILE A 460 14.09 7.22 -33.73
C ILE A 460 12.99 6.60 -32.88
N TRP A 461 13.36 6.26 -31.65
CA TRP A 461 12.46 5.75 -30.64
C TRP A 461 12.65 6.49 -29.32
N ILE A 462 11.70 6.30 -28.40
CA ILE A 462 11.70 6.94 -27.09
C ILE A 462 12.75 6.27 -26.20
N LYS A 463 13.74 7.05 -25.74
CA LYS A 463 14.70 6.62 -24.71
C LYS A 463 14.18 6.85 -23.29
N GLY A 464 13.29 7.82 -23.10
CA GLY A 464 12.70 8.16 -21.81
C GLY A 464 11.83 9.41 -21.85
N PHE A 465 11.37 9.81 -20.68
CA PHE A 465 10.53 10.99 -20.45
C PHE A 465 11.19 11.90 -19.42
N ILE A 466 11.02 13.21 -19.57
CA ILE A 466 11.39 14.19 -18.55
C ILE A 466 10.10 14.86 -18.10
N TYR A 467 9.83 14.79 -16.80
CA TYR A 467 8.65 15.38 -16.20
C TYR A 467 9.00 16.75 -15.66
N PHE A 468 8.17 17.72 -16.00
CA PHE A 468 8.26 19.11 -15.54
C PHE A 468 7.10 19.40 -14.60
N TYR A 469 7.36 20.05 -13.47
CA TYR A 469 6.33 20.44 -12.51
C TYR A 469 6.77 21.66 -11.67
N ASP A 470 5.82 22.37 -11.03
CA ASP A 470 6.09 23.50 -10.14
C ASP A 470 6.00 23.06 -8.66
N ASP A 471 6.79 23.70 -7.79
CA ASP A 471 6.98 23.40 -6.36
C ASP A 471 5.68 23.55 -5.54
N THR A 472 4.67 24.22 -6.10
CA THR A 472 3.35 24.45 -5.45
C THR A 472 2.17 23.79 -6.17
N GLN A 473 2.31 23.50 -7.48
CA GLN A 473 1.33 22.81 -8.32
C GLN A 473 2.07 22.03 -9.40
N VAL A 474 1.63 20.80 -9.70
CA VAL A 474 2.19 20.09 -10.84
C VAL A 474 1.62 20.70 -12.12
N THR A 475 2.34 21.65 -12.70
CA THR A 475 1.98 22.23 -14.00
C THR A 475 2.62 21.42 -15.11
N TYR A 476 1.78 20.95 -16.00
CA TYR A 476 2.01 19.79 -16.85
C TYR A 476 2.02 20.25 -18.31
N GLY A 477 3.04 19.86 -19.07
CA GLY A 477 3.20 20.28 -20.48
C GLY A 477 3.85 21.67 -20.66
N GLN A 478 4.27 22.31 -19.57
CA GLN A 478 5.17 23.46 -19.59
C GLN A 478 6.63 22.98 -19.55
N THR A 479 7.49 23.54 -20.40
CA THR A 479 8.93 23.22 -20.45
C THR A 479 9.78 24.43 -20.03
N ASP A 480 9.23 25.28 -19.16
CA ASP A 480 9.95 26.46 -18.68
C ASP A 480 11.17 26.01 -17.84
N ALA A 481 12.31 26.64 -18.07
CA ALA A 481 13.55 26.37 -17.36
C ALA A 481 13.55 26.84 -15.90
N SER A 482 12.39 27.20 -15.34
CA SER A 482 12.18 27.44 -13.91
C SER A 482 11.55 26.23 -13.20
N LEU A 483 10.98 25.28 -13.93
CA LEU A 483 10.25 24.13 -13.36
C LEU A 483 11.21 23.05 -12.84
N MET A 484 10.75 22.23 -11.89
CA MET A 484 11.47 21.03 -11.47
C MET A 484 11.50 20.01 -12.60
N GLN A 485 12.58 19.25 -12.71
CA GLN A 485 12.79 18.25 -13.74
C GLN A 485 13.09 16.89 -13.14
N ARG A 486 12.39 15.85 -13.58
CA ARG A 486 12.70 14.46 -13.22
C ARG A 486 12.77 13.57 -14.45
N PRO A 487 13.90 12.88 -14.69
CA PRO A 487 14.00 11.92 -15.78
C PRO A 487 13.40 10.56 -15.41
N LEU A 488 12.78 9.90 -16.38
CA LEU A 488 12.47 8.48 -16.37
C LEU A 488 12.97 7.87 -17.68
N PHE A 489 14.08 7.14 -17.62
CA PHE A 489 14.67 6.51 -18.81
C PHE A 489 14.51 4.99 -18.82
N ALA A 490 14.60 4.43 -20.02
CA ALA A 490 14.88 3.01 -20.17
C ALA A 490 16.21 2.67 -19.50
N ALA A 491 16.29 1.49 -18.91
CA ALA A 491 17.56 0.96 -18.44
C ALA A 491 18.52 0.72 -19.60
N GLU A 492 19.80 0.58 -19.25
CA GLU A 492 20.85 0.29 -20.21
C GLU A 492 20.50 -0.95 -21.05
N ASP A 493 20.68 -0.84 -22.36
CA ASP A 493 20.38 -1.86 -23.37
C ASP A 493 18.90 -2.30 -23.49
N MET A 494 17.96 -1.62 -22.84
CA MET A 494 16.52 -1.93 -22.94
C MET A 494 15.75 -0.89 -23.78
N VAL A 495 14.64 -1.33 -24.37
CA VAL A 495 13.72 -0.50 -25.16
C VAL A 495 12.41 -0.31 -24.40
N ILE A 496 11.86 0.91 -24.41
CA ILE A 496 10.51 1.19 -23.90
C ILE A 496 9.50 0.57 -24.86
N VAL A 497 8.79 -0.46 -24.40
CA VAL A 497 7.75 -1.15 -25.18
C VAL A 497 6.34 -0.74 -24.76
N GLY A 498 6.21 -0.01 -23.65
CA GLY A 498 4.92 0.46 -23.16
C GLY A 498 5.02 1.25 -21.86
N LEU A 499 3.87 1.54 -21.28
CA LEU A 499 3.73 2.25 -20.01
C LEU A 499 2.86 1.44 -19.03
N GLN A 500 3.13 1.64 -17.75
CA GLN A 500 2.27 1.19 -16.67
C GLN A 500 2.07 2.33 -15.68
N GLY A 501 0.98 2.36 -14.95
CA GLY A 501 0.78 3.44 -14.00
C GLY A 501 -0.57 3.40 -13.34
N GLN A 502 -0.84 4.42 -12.51
CA GLN A 502 -2.10 4.56 -11.82
C GLN A 502 -2.79 5.86 -12.21
N LEU A 503 -4.10 5.80 -12.41
CA LEU A 503 -4.93 6.97 -12.66
C LEU A 503 -5.52 7.51 -11.34
N GLY A 504 -5.57 8.83 -11.20
CA GLY A 504 -6.18 9.48 -10.05
C GLY A 504 -7.71 9.41 -10.12
N ASN A 505 -8.37 9.11 -8.99
CA ASN A 505 -9.82 9.14 -8.91
C ASN A 505 -10.31 10.59 -8.68
N GLN A 506 -11.03 11.18 -9.64
CA GLN A 506 -11.61 12.52 -9.49
C GLN A 506 -13.05 12.45 -8.95
N PRO A 507 -13.35 13.09 -7.80
CA PRO A 507 -14.71 13.36 -7.33
C PRO A 507 -15.41 14.51 -8.07
N LYS A 508 -14.72 15.22 -8.97
CA LYS A 508 -15.28 16.37 -9.70
C LYS A 508 -15.96 15.82 -10.96
N GLU A 509 -17.28 15.88 -10.97
CA GLU A 509 -18.10 15.40 -12.07
C GLU A 509 -17.72 16.12 -13.38
N GLY A 510 -17.37 15.36 -14.41
CA GLY A 510 -17.08 15.87 -15.75
C GLY A 510 -15.62 16.23 -16.05
N VAL A 511 -14.66 15.97 -15.15
CA VAL A 511 -13.22 16.14 -15.42
C VAL A 511 -12.57 14.78 -15.64
N THR A 512 -11.72 14.67 -16.67
CA THR A 512 -11.07 13.41 -17.01
C THR A 512 -9.99 13.05 -15.97
N PRO A 513 -9.92 11.79 -15.50
CA PRO A 513 -8.87 11.28 -14.60
C PRO A 513 -7.46 11.54 -15.13
N TRP A 514 -6.56 11.99 -14.26
CA TRP A 514 -5.15 12.22 -14.60
C TRP A 514 -4.28 11.00 -14.29
N ILE A 515 -3.09 10.93 -14.88
CA ILE A 515 -2.05 9.97 -14.56
C ILE A 515 -1.40 10.41 -13.26
N LEU A 516 -1.64 9.68 -12.17
CA LEU A 516 -1.04 9.97 -10.87
C LEU A 516 0.36 9.38 -10.74
N ARG A 517 0.52 8.13 -11.19
CA ARG A 517 1.81 7.44 -11.20
C ARG A 517 2.11 6.89 -12.57
N LEU A 518 3.38 6.90 -12.94
CA LEU A 518 3.84 6.43 -14.22
C LEU A 518 5.16 5.67 -14.08
N GLY A 519 5.20 4.50 -14.70
CA GLY A 519 6.35 3.64 -14.86
C GLY A 519 6.46 3.17 -16.31
N LEU A 520 7.64 2.69 -16.65
CA LEU A 520 7.98 2.21 -17.99
C LEU A 520 7.86 0.68 -18.02
N LEU A 521 7.31 0.16 -19.12
CA LEU A 521 7.44 -1.25 -19.49
C LEU A 521 8.58 -1.35 -20.51
N GLN A 522 9.58 -2.18 -20.20
CA GLN A 522 10.83 -2.26 -20.95
C GLN A 522 11.16 -3.70 -21.33
N ALA A 523 11.82 -3.92 -22.47
CA ALA A 523 12.27 -5.25 -22.89
C ALA A 523 13.62 -5.18 -23.64
N TYR A 524 14.36 -6.30 -23.66
CA TYR A 524 15.61 -6.40 -24.41
C TYR A 524 15.34 -6.61 -25.91
N PRO A 525 15.91 -5.78 -26.79
CA PRO A 525 15.64 -5.86 -28.22
C PRO A 525 16.08 -7.21 -28.80
N GLY A 526 15.16 -7.89 -29.48
CA GLY A 526 15.42 -9.17 -30.15
C GLY A 526 15.61 -10.37 -29.21
N ASP A 527 15.38 -10.22 -27.91
CA ASP A 527 15.39 -11.33 -26.95
C ASP A 527 13.96 -11.85 -26.73
N ASP A 528 13.73 -13.08 -27.17
CA ASP A 528 12.50 -13.84 -26.90
C ASP A 528 12.59 -14.64 -25.59
N GLU A 529 13.79 -14.75 -25.01
CA GLU A 529 13.97 -15.37 -23.70
C GLU A 529 13.46 -14.42 -22.62
N LYS A 530 12.77 -14.99 -21.62
CA LYS A 530 12.32 -14.20 -20.47
C LYS A 530 13.57 -13.71 -19.74
N PRO A 531 13.65 -12.42 -19.34
CA PRO A 531 14.69 -12.01 -18.41
C PRO A 531 14.66 -12.95 -17.21
N ASP A 532 15.86 -13.33 -16.73
CA ASP A 532 16.01 -14.23 -15.58
C ASP A 532 15.05 -13.76 -14.46
N PRO A 533 14.16 -14.61 -13.93
CA PRO A 533 13.24 -14.22 -12.85
C PRO A 533 14.05 -13.74 -11.63
N GLY A 534 14.29 -12.44 -11.57
CA GLY A 534 15.19 -11.82 -10.60
C GLY A 534 15.98 -10.62 -11.14
N TYR A 535 16.20 -10.52 -12.46
CA TYR A 535 16.85 -9.35 -13.05
C TYR A 535 15.83 -8.26 -13.36
N PHE A 536 16.02 -7.11 -12.73
CA PHE A 536 15.19 -5.94 -12.90
C PHE A 536 16.06 -4.72 -13.14
N PRO A 537 15.63 -3.79 -14.00
CA PRO A 537 16.42 -2.61 -14.29
C PRO A 537 16.63 -1.75 -13.04
N ASP A 538 17.88 -1.60 -12.59
CA ASP A 538 18.24 -0.68 -11.52
C ASP A 538 17.99 0.75 -11.98
N LEU A 539 17.30 1.53 -11.13
CA LEU A 539 17.13 2.96 -11.36
C LEU A 539 18.41 3.69 -11.00
N ARG A 540 18.77 4.69 -11.80
CA ARG A 540 19.88 5.56 -11.45
C ARG A 540 19.43 6.46 -10.30
N PRO A 541 20.27 6.75 -9.28
CA PRO A 541 19.90 7.64 -8.19
C PRO A 541 19.39 9.02 -8.62
N THR A 542 19.83 9.50 -9.80
CA THR A 542 19.36 10.75 -10.39
C THR A 542 17.92 10.71 -10.90
N GLU A 543 17.37 9.52 -11.19
CA GLU A 543 16.00 9.30 -11.70
C GLU A 543 14.97 9.22 -10.57
N GLU A 544 15.40 8.93 -9.35
CA GLU A 544 14.54 8.85 -8.16
C GLU A 544 14.20 10.23 -7.58
N LEU A 545 14.91 11.27 -8.01
CA LEU A 545 14.88 12.61 -7.43
C LEU A 545 14.45 13.65 -8.46
N SER A 546 13.84 14.73 -7.97
CA SER A 546 13.45 15.87 -8.79
C SER A 546 14.46 17.00 -8.65
N TRP A 547 14.93 17.53 -9.78
CA TRP A 547 16.04 18.47 -9.83
C TRP A 547 15.58 19.87 -10.22
N SER A 548 16.04 20.88 -9.49
CA SER A 548 15.72 22.25 -9.86
C SER A 548 16.43 22.67 -11.13
N SER A 549 15.69 23.32 -12.02
CA SER A 549 16.29 23.86 -13.25
C SER A 549 17.36 24.92 -12.95
N GLU A 550 17.22 25.69 -11.87
CA GLU A 550 18.25 26.63 -11.40
C GLU A 550 19.57 25.92 -11.11
N SER A 551 19.52 24.78 -10.40
CA SER A 551 20.72 23.99 -10.13
C SER A 551 21.24 23.36 -11.43
N LEU A 552 20.39 22.72 -12.23
CA LEU A 552 20.80 22.12 -13.51
C LEU A 552 21.47 23.13 -14.46
N SER A 553 21.06 24.40 -14.43
CA SER A 553 21.66 25.48 -15.23
C SER A 553 23.12 25.80 -14.88
N LEU A 554 23.61 25.33 -13.72
CA LEU A 554 25.01 25.46 -13.31
C LEU A 554 25.92 24.43 -13.98
N LEU A 555 25.36 23.43 -14.65
CA LEU A 555 26.08 22.36 -15.35
C LEU A 555 25.98 22.57 -16.87
N ASP A 556 26.98 22.07 -17.61
CA ASP A 556 26.96 22.09 -19.08
C ASP A 556 25.92 21.13 -19.68
N ALA A 557 25.57 20.08 -18.93
CA ALA A 557 24.52 19.11 -19.24
C ALA A 557 23.81 18.69 -17.94
N PRO A 558 22.53 18.28 -18.01
CA PRO A 558 21.82 17.76 -16.85
C PRO A 558 22.59 16.61 -16.16
N ILE A 559 22.43 16.46 -14.86
CA ILE A 559 23.26 15.52 -14.07
C ILE A 559 23.18 14.06 -14.55
N TRP A 560 22.05 13.64 -15.11
CA TRP A 560 21.84 12.29 -15.66
C TRP A 560 22.45 12.06 -17.07
N GLU A 561 22.94 13.14 -17.71
CA GLU A 561 23.67 13.14 -18.98
C GLU A 561 25.14 13.58 -18.82
N SER A 562 25.54 13.98 -17.62
CA SER A 562 26.88 14.49 -17.36
C SER A 562 27.91 13.36 -17.32
N GLU A 563 28.95 13.46 -18.15
CA GLU A 563 30.14 12.59 -18.07
C GLU A 563 31.18 13.12 -17.05
N THR A 564 31.05 14.39 -16.64
CA THR A 564 31.98 15.08 -15.74
C THR A 564 31.59 14.97 -14.28
N PHE A 565 30.32 15.21 -13.98
CA PHE A 565 29.79 15.19 -12.62
C PHE A 565 29.09 13.86 -12.34
N LYS A 566 29.42 13.25 -11.20
CA LYS A 566 28.67 12.11 -10.67
C LYS A 566 27.88 12.53 -9.44
N PHE A 567 26.69 11.98 -9.28
CA PHE A 567 25.88 12.18 -8.10
C PHE A 567 26.00 10.95 -7.19
N VAL A 568 26.42 11.18 -5.94
CA VAL A 568 26.41 10.15 -4.90
C VAL A 568 25.28 10.50 -3.92
N PRO A 569 24.19 9.72 -3.90
CA PRO A 569 23.08 9.95 -3.00
C PRO A 569 23.51 9.69 -1.55
N GLY A 570 23.01 10.50 -0.62
CA GLY A 570 22.97 10.10 0.78
C GLY A 570 21.84 9.10 0.97
N ASN A 571 22.12 8.04 1.73
CA ASN A 571 21.06 7.18 2.21
C ASN A 571 20.28 8.02 3.24
N VAL A 572 19.13 8.57 2.87
CA VAL A 572 18.27 9.29 3.81
C VAL A 572 16.94 8.57 3.83
N GLY A 573 16.66 7.98 4.99
CA GLY A 573 15.43 7.22 5.24
C GLY A 573 14.18 8.06 4.99
N HIS A 574 13.07 7.35 4.83
CA HIS A 574 11.76 7.91 4.54
C HIS A 574 11.44 9.18 5.35
N VAL A 575 10.91 10.20 4.67
CA VAL A 575 10.31 11.38 5.30
C VAL A 575 8.95 10.98 5.86
N GLY A 576 8.95 10.24 6.98
CA GLY A 576 7.73 9.79 7.64
C GLY A 576 6.84 10.97 8.09
N ASN A 577 5.53 10.70 8.19
CA ASN A 577 4.48 11.66 8.61
C ASN A 577 4.28 12.90 7.72
N THR A 578 4.83 12.91 6.50
CA THR A 578 4.52 13.93 5.49
C THR A 578 3.74 13.32 4.32
N SER A 579 2.77 14.05 3.78
CA SER A 579 2.07 13.66 2.54
C SER A 579 2.95 13.77 1.29
N ILE A 580 4.20 14.24 1.44
CA ILE A 580 5.13 14.55 0.36
C ILE A 580 6.10 13.37 0.19
N LYS A 581 6.14 12.84 -1.02
CA LYS A 581 7.06 11.75 -1.39
C LYS A 581 8.42 12.35 -1.77
N ILE A 582 9.50 11.61 -1.56
CA ILE A 582 10.87 12.06 -1.89
C ILE A 582 10.99 12.55 -3.34
N GLU A 583 10.21 11.94 -4.23
CA GLU A 583 10.08 12.27 -5.66
C GLU A 583 9.49 13.66 -5.94
N HIS A 584 8.90 14.32 -4.95
CA HIS A 584 8.41 15.70 -5.07
C HIS A 584 9.34 16.71 -4.38
N ILE A 585 10.35 16.24 -3.64
CA ILE A 585 11.28 17.13 -2.93
C ILE A 585 12.23 17.76 -3.96
N PRO A 586 12.27 19.11 -4.07
CA PRO A 586 13.13 19.78 -5.01
C PRO A 586 14.59 19.67 -4.57
N MET A 587 15.39 18.93 -5.33
CA MET A 587 16.82 18.82 -5.13
C MET A 587 17.53 20.02 -5.73
N ARG A 588 18.33 20.67 -4.91
CA ARG A 588 19.16 21.82 -5.26
C ARG A 588 20.60 21.53 -4.84
N PHE A 589 21.58 22.19 -5.44
CA PHE A 589 22.97 21.98 -5.03
C PHE A 589 23.79 23.25 -4.87
N LEU A 590 24.68 23.22 -3.88
CA LEU A 590 25.74 24.20 -3.67
C LEU A 590 26.98 23.76 -4.43
N MET A 591 27.33 24.48 -5.49
CA MET A 591 28.61 24.24 -6.19
C MET A 591 29.78 24.85 -5.43
N LEU A 592 30.65 24.00 -4.89
CA LEU A 592 31.91 24.41 -4.26
C LEU A 592 32.99 24.72 -5.29
N ALA A 593 33.00 24.04 -6.44
CA ALA A 593 34.01 24.23 -7.47
C ALA A 593 33.56 23.67 -8.83
N ASN A 594 33.76 24.39 -9.93
CA ASN A 594 33.42 23.84 -11.25
C ASN A 594 34.50 22.84 -11.74
N HIS A 595 35.69 22.89 -11.13
CA HIS A 595 36.83 22.03 -11.40
C HIS A 595 37.56 21.68 -10.09
N PRO A 596 38.19 20.49 -9.90
CA PRO A 596 38.82 20.14 -8.61
C PRO A 596 39.90 21.14 -8.19
N SER A 597 40.60 21.73 -9.17
CA SER A 597 41.61 22.77 -8.97
C SER A 597 41.06 24.09 -8.40
N GLU A 598 39.75 24.30 -8.43
CA GLU A 598 39.08 25.48 -7.87
C GLU A 598 38.65 25.30 -6.42
N LEU A 599 38.66 24.08 -5.87
CA LEU A 599 38.38 23.85 -4.45
C LEU A 599 39.31 24.66 -3.54
N LYS A 600 40.51 24.99 -4.04
CA LYS A 600 41.46 25.88 -3.35
C LYS A 600 40.96 27.32 -3.14
N LYS A 601 39.87 27.71 -3.80
CA LYS A 601 39.27 29.05 -3.69
C LYS A 601 38.27 29.13 -2.53
N VAL A 602 37.76 27.99 -2.04
CA VAL A 602 36.77 27.93 -0.96
C VAL A 602 37.40 28.40 0.34
N GLN A 603 36.79 29.39 0.99
CA GLN A 603 37.26 29.92 2.27
C GLN A 603 36.31 29.59 3.41
N ARG A 604 35.00 29.50 3.13
CA ARG A 604 34.00 29.23 4.14
C ARG A 604 32.83 28.48 3.58
N ILE A 605 32.29 27.57 4.39
CA ILE A 605 30.97 27.00 4.19
C ILE A 605 30.13 27.40 5.40
N SER A 606 28.94 27.95 5.17
CA SER A 606 28.02 28.30 6.25
C SER A 606 26.69 27.58 6.08
N ALA A 607 26.05 27.24 7.20
CA ALA A 607 24.71 26.68 7.24
C ALA A 607 23.74 27.64 7.94
N CYS A 608 22.60 27.92 7.32
CA CYS A 608 21.52 28.64 7.96
C CYS A 608 20.77 27.67 8.88
N VAL A 609 20.61 28.03 10.15
CA VAL A 609 20.13 27.14 11.21
C VAL A 609 18.96 27.79 11.93
N ARG A 610 17.81 27.11 11.98
CA ARG A 610 16.60 27.58 12.68
C ARG A 610 16.19 26.64 13.80
N SER A 611 15.60 27.20 14.86
CA SER A 611 15.03 26.39 15.94
C SER A 611 13.70 25.77 15.51
N LYS A 612 13.57 24.47 15.76
CA LYS A 612 12.39 23.62 15.53
C LYS A 612 11.40 23.62 16.70
N GLY A 613 11.83 24.10 17.86
CA GLY A 613 11.09 23.99 19.12
C GLY A 613 12.02 23.60 20.27
N SER A 614 11.42 23.28 21.41
CA SER A 614 12.15 22.81 22.59
C SER A 614 11.66 21.44 23.03
N SER A 615 12.60 20.59 23.47
CA SER A 615 12.36 19.24 23.96
C SER A 615 13.00 19.06 25.34
N GLN A 616 12.63 17.98 26.03
CA GLN A 616 13.15 17.67 27.36
C GLN A 616 13.76 16.27 27.38
N HIS A 617 14.97 16.14 27.91
CA HIS A 617 15.65 14.87 28.17
C HIS A 617 15.96 14.77 29.66
N GLY A 618 15.27 13.87 30.36
CA GLY A 618 15.31 13.81 31.82
C GLY A 618 14.85 15.14 32.45
N LYS A 619 15.74 15.82 33.16
CA LYS A 619 15.47 17.14 33.78
C LYS A 619 15.94 18.34 32.94
N GLN A 620 16.64 18.09 31.84
CA GLN A 620 17.24 19.14 31.02
C GLN A 620 16.34 19.46 29.83
N LYS A 621 16.07 20.76 29.64
CA LYS A 621 15.38 21.27 28.46
C LYS A 621 16.40 21.74 27.45
N TYR A 622 16.15 21.48 26.17
CA TYR A 622 17.02 21.86 25.06
C TYR A 622 16.18 22.34 23.88
N PHE A 623 16.79 23.17 23.04
CA PHE A 623 16.24 23.65 21.79
C PHE A 623 16.75 22.80 20.64
N GLU A 624 15.82 22.29 19.85
CA GLU A 624 16.12 21.52 18.66
C GLU A 624 16.39 22.48 17.50
N TYR A 625 17.38 22.15 16.68
CA TYR A 625 17.76 22.95 15.52
C TYR A 625 17.72 22.16 14.22
N THR A 626 17.77 22.87 13.10
CA THR A 626 17.78 22.29 11.77
C THR A 626 18.48 23.18 10.77
N VAL A 627 19.16 22.56 9.81
CA VAL A 627 19.70 23.28 8.65
C VAL A 627 18.57 23.61 7.70
N THR A 628 18.52 24.86 7.25
CA THR A 628 17.55 25.35 6.27
C THR A 628 18.16 25.82 4.97
N ASN A 629 19.46 26.13 4.94
CA ASN A 629 20.15 26.51 3.71
C ASN A 629 21.67 26.36 3.87
N LEU A 630 22.42 26.34 2.76
CA LEU A 630 23.89 26.40 2.77
C LEU A 630 24.41 27.49 1.83
N ARG A 631 25.56 28.06 2.19
CA ARG A 631 26.32 28.99 1.34
C ARG A 631 27.80 28.68 1.39
N ALA A 632 28.51 28.97 0.30
CA ALA A 632 29.97 28.93 0.22
C ALA A 632 30.51 30.30 -0.18
N SER A 633 31.54 30.77 0.51
CA SER A 633 32.28 31.97 0.14
C SER A 633 33.68 31.62 -0.38
N PHE A 634 34.15 32.48 -1.28
CA PHE A 634 35.39 32.31 -2.02
C PHE A 634 36.34 33.47 -1.72
N ASN A 635 37.61 33.27 -2.06
CA ASN A 635 38.65 34.25 -1.78
C ASN A 635 38.31 35.70 -2.20
N GLU A 636 38.30 36.60 -1.22
CA GLU A 636 38.02 38.04 -1.37
C GLU A 636 38.86 38.71 -2.46
N SER A 637 40.07 38.21 -2.72
CA SER A 637 40.97 38.76 -3.75
C SER A 637 40.44 38.65 -5.18
N GLU A 638 39.48 37.75 -5.45
CA GLU A 638 38.90 37.56 -6.79
C GLU A 638 37.50 38.18 -6.95
N ASN A 639 36.95 38.82 -5.91
CA ASN A 639 35.64 39.47 -5.93
C ASN A 639 34.49 38.55 -6.44
N GLN A 640 34.62 37.24 -6.23
CA GLN A 640 33.58 36.27 -6.60
C GLN A 640 32.46 36.32 -5.56
N PRO A 641 31.18 36.42 -5.98
CA PRO A 641 30.07 36.38 -5.06
C PRO A 641 29.99 35.02 -4.35
N ALA A 642 29.50 35.03 -3.11
CA ALA A 642 29.16 33.79 -2.43
C ALA A 642 28.11 33.04 -3.24
N ARG A 643 28.21 31.71 -3.25
CA ARG A 643 27.19 30.83 -3.84
C ARG A 643 26.28 30.35 -2.71
N THR A 644 24.98 30.41 -2.91
CA THR A 644 23.96 29.90 -1.96
C THR A 644 23.11 28.86 -2.66
N ILE A 645 22.54 27.90 -1.93
CA ILE A 645 21.60 26.94 -2.53
C ILE A 645 20.28 27.64 -2.89
N ARG A 646 19.84 28.56 -2.02
CA ARG A 646 18.62 29.37 -2.20
C ARG A 646 18.91 30.83 -1.85
N ASP A 647 18.46 31.76 -2.67
CA ASP A 647 18.60 33.21 -2.42
C ASP A 647 17.61 33.71 -1.37
N VAL A 648 16.40 33.16 -1.39
CA VAL A 648 15.31 33.42 -0.44
C VAL A 648 14.72 32.10 0.02
N ASP A 649 14.03 32.12 1.16
CA ASP A 649 13.22 31.01 1.64
C ASP A 649 11.97 30.86 0.77
N ASP A 650 11.22 29.77 0.93
CA ASP A 650 10.12 29.44 0.01
C ASP A 650 8.92 30.40 0.15
N ASP A 651 8.83 31.15 1.25
CA ASP A 651 7.88 32.25 1.44
C ASP A 651 8.36 33.60 0.85
N GLY A 652 9.51 33.59 0.18
CA GLY A 652 10.17 34.76 -0.40
C GLY A 652 10.96 35.59 0.62
N THR A 653 11.06 35.17 1.88
CA THR A 653 11.82 35.91 2.90
C THR A 653 13.33 35.66 2.77
N PRO A 654 14.18 36.69 2.95
CA PRO A 654 15.62 36.48 2.94
C PRO A 654 16.08 35.73 4.20
N PHE A 655 17.12 34.92 4.07
CA PHE A 655 17.74 34.24 5.21
C PHE A 655 18.44 35.24 6.13
N PRO A 656 18.08 35.33 7.43
CA PRO A 656 18.70 36.30 8.33
C PRO A 656 20.18 36.02 8.57
N GLU A 657 21.04 37.04 8.47
CA GLU A 657 22.50 36.88 8.62
C GLU A 657 22.92 36.31 9.98
N GLN A 658 22.13 36.54 11.04
CA GLN A 658 22.40 36.01 12.37
C GLN A 658 22.14 34.50 12.52
N ASP A 659 21.43 33.88 11.57
CA ASP A 659 21.05 32.46 11.63
C ASP A 659 22.12 31.57 10.97
N TRP A 660 23.21 32.14 10.45
CA TRP A 660 24.27 31.39 9.79
C TRP A 660 25.37 30.94 10.75
N GLU A 661 25.60 29.63 10.81
CA GLU A 661 26.76 29.02 11.44
C GLU A 661 27.89 28.88 10.41
N ASP A 662 29.08 29.39 10.72
CA ASP A 662 30.21 29.46 9.80
C ASP A 662 31.26 28.35 10.06
N PHE A 663 31.81 27.77 8.99
CA PHE A 663 32.97 26.89 9.02
C PHE A 663 34.06 27.37 8.06
N GLU A 664 35.16 27.84 8.62
CA GLU A 664 36.33 28.30 7.85
C GLU A 664 37.15 27.12 7.31
N ILE A 665 37.44 27.15 6.02
CA ILE A 665 38.18 26.13 5.28
C ILE A 665 39.45 26.77 4.69
N ASP A 666 40.61 26.15 4.92
CA ASP A 666 41.87 26.58 4.31
C ASP A 666 42.00 26.00 2.88
N GLY A 667 41.09 26.40 1.99
CA GLY A 667 41.13 26.02 0.58
C GLY A 667 42.50 26.32 -0.07
N PRO A 668 43.07 27.53 0.09
CA PRO A 668 44.38 27.85 -0.50
C PRO A 668 45.52 26.93 -0.03
N GLY A 669 45.44 26.43 1.21
CA GLY A 669 46.34 25.42 1.74
C GLY A 669 45.99 23.97 1.36
N GLY A 670 44.96 23.75 0.54
CA GLY A 670 44.53 22.44 0.06
C GLY A 670 43.59 21.69 0.99
N GLU A 671 42.94 22.38 1.94
CA GLU A 671 41.86 21.80 2.71
C GLU A 671 40.57 21.70 1.87
N ILE A 672 39.99 20.51 1.81
CA ILE A 672 38.74 20.24 1.07
C ILE A 672 37.81 19.38 1.91
N VAL A 673 36.50 19.48 1.64
CA VAL A 673 35.50 18.55 2.21
C VAL A 673 35.70 17.17 1.57
N GLU A 674 35.86 16.14 2.40
CA GLU A 674 36.02 14.75 1.94
C GLU A 674 34.81 13.87 2.29
N GLU A 675 34.03 14.28 3.30
CA GLU A 675 32.96 13.49 3.86
C GLU A 675 31.85 14.40 4.39
N ILE A 676 30.61 14.00 4.14
CA ILE A 676 29.40 14.58 4.75
C ILE A 676 28.74 13.49 5.58
N ALA A 677 28.30 13.82 6.79
CA ALA A 677 27.53 12.90 7.60
C ALA A 677 26.23 13.57 8.09
N VAL A 678 25.18 12.79 8.21
CA VAL A 678 23.90 13.22 8.77
C VAL A 678 23.43 12.26 9.85
N VAL A 679 22.74 12.81 10.84
CA VAL A 679 22.02 12.02 11.85
C VAL A 679 20.54 12.08 11.49
N PRO A 680 20.00 11.01 10.85
CA PRO A 680 18.59 10.98 10.46
C PRO A 680 17.71 10.97 11.70
N ARG A 681 16.49 11.51 11.58
CA ARG A 681 15.45 11.37 12.60
C ARG A 681 14.22 10.77 11.94
N TYR A 682 13.61 9.80 12.61
CA TYR A 682 12.34 9.25 12.17
C TYR A 682 11.27 10.36 12.17
N GLU A 683 10.51 10.47 11.09
CA GLU A 683 9.42 11.45 10.91
C GLU A 683 9.79 12.94 11.07
N SER A 684 11.09 13.29 11.07
CA SER A 684 11.55 14.68 11.24
C SER A 684 12.73 15.03 10.35
N ALA A 685 12.96 16.31 10.10
CA ALA A 685 14.19 16.76 9.44
C ALA A 685 15.41 16.31 10.26
N PRO A 686 16.55 15.96 9.62
CA PRO A 686 17.71 15.42 10.31
C PRO A 686 18.17 16.33 11.45
N LYS A 687 18.68 15.70 12.52
CA LYS A 687 19.12 16.42 13.73
C LYS A 687 20.39 17.22 13.49
N LEU A 688 21.25 16.73 12.61
CA LEU A 688 22.59 17.26 12.45
C LEU A 688 23.10 17.05 11.03
N LEU A 689 23.83 18.05 10.53
CA LEU A 689 24.68 17.95 9.34
C LEU A 689 26.14 18.14 9.77
N GLU A 690 26.99 17.17 9.48
CA GLU A 690 28.40 17.20 9.77
C GLU A 690 29.22 17.21 8.48
N LEU A 691 30.24 18.06 8.41
CA LEU A 691 31.24 18.05 7.34
C LEU A 691 32.59 17.65 7.93
N ARG A 692 33.32 16.77 7.25
CA ARG A 692 34.72 16.46 7.57
C ARG A 692 35.63 16.79 6.39
N THR A 693 36.77 17.39 6.69
CA THR A 693 37.80 17.73 5.71
C THR A 693 38.92 16.70 5.65
N ASN A 694 39.71 16.73 4.57
CA ASN A 694 40.92 15.92 4.41
C ASN A 694 42.02 16.17 5.46
N ARG A 695 41.84 17.16 6.33
CA ARG A 695 42.70 17.45 7.49
C ARG A 695 42.11 16.94 8.81
N ASN A 696 41.07 16.10 8.73
CA ASN A 696 40.34 15.56 9.87
C ASN A 696 39.73 16.65 10.78
N ARG A 697 39.42 17.84 10.21
CA ARG A 697 38.62 18.86 10.88
C ARG A 697 37.16 18.55 10.61
N THR A 698 36.34 18.63 11.65
CA THR A 698 34.89 18.45 11.56
C THR A 698 34.15 19.70 11.98
N VAL A 699 33.00 19.94 11.36
CA VAL A 699 31.99 20.88 11.84
C VAL A 699 30.65 20.17 11.88
N ALA A 700 29.91 20.40 12.96
CA ALA A 700 28.55 19.93 13.13
C ALA A 700 27.63 21.16 13.19
N PHE A 701 26.75 21.28 12.20
CA PHE A 701 25.74 22.32 12.06
C PHE A 701 24.42 21.88 12.65
N ALA A 702 23.65 22.84 13.17
CA ALA A 702 22.35 22.60 13.79
C ALA A 702 22.39 21.67 15.02
N ALA A 703 23.51 21.68 15.75
CA ALA A 703 23.60 20.98 17.03
C ALA A 703 22.61 21.58 18.04
N ASP A 704 21.81 20.72 18.68
CA ASP A 704 20.87 21.10 19.72
C ASP A 704 21.56 21.90 20.84
N ARG A 705 20.83 22.84 21.45
CA ARG A 705 21.40 23.74 22.46
C ARG A 705 20.61 23.68 23.76
N LEU A 706 21.31 23.68 24.90
CA LEU A 706 20.65 23.67 26.21
C LEU A 706 19.86 24.96 26.45
N ALA A 707 18.70 24.83 27.10
CA ALA A 707 17.94 25.98 27.59
C ALA A 707 18.61 26.57 28.85
N GLY A 708 18.67 27.89 28.91
CA GLY A 708 19.13 28.64 30.07
C GLY A 708 18.08 28.71 31.17
N GLU A 709 18.42 29.36 32.29
CA GLU A 709 17.50 29.57 33.41
C GLU A 709 16.29 30.45 33.03
N ASP A 710 16.42 31.25 31.99
CA ASP A 710 15.39 32.10 31.40
C ASP A 710 14.57 31.41 30.30
N ASP A 711 14.77 30.09 30.13
CA ASP A 711 14.12 29.28 29.10
C ASP A 711 14.46 29.72 27.67
N MET A 712 15.65 30.33 27.47
CA MET A 712 16.18 30.73 26.16
C MET A 712 17.36 29.83 25.75
N PRO A 713 17.62 29.65 24.44
CA PRO A 713 18.74 28.83 23.97
C PRO A 713 20.08 29.44 24.38
N THR A 714 20.97 28.62 24.94
CA THR A 714 22.36 28.98 25.26
C THR A 714 23.30 28.61 24.10
N ASP A 715 24.57 29.02 24.16
CA ASP A 715 25.60 28.55 23.22
C ASP A 715 26.12 27.13 23.54
N THR A 716 25.59 26.49 24.60
CA THR A 716 26.06 25.18 25.05
C THR A 716 25.36 24.09 24.24
N ARG A 717 26.14 23.34 23.46
CA ARG A 717 25.65 22.19 22.69
C ARG A 717 25.20 21.05 23.62
N PHE A 718 24.08 20.44 23.30
CA PHE A 718 23.54 19.27 23.98
C PHE A 718 23.91 18.01 23.21
N SER A 719 25.03 17.38 23.57
CA SER A 719 25.56 16.22 22.82
C SER A 719 24.82 14.91 23.06
N GLU A 720 24.10 14.79 24.17
CA GLU A 720 23.35 13.59 24.54
C GLU A 720 22.18 13.30 23.57
N SER A 721 21.66 14.31 22.84
CA SER A 721 20.56 14.11 21.89
C SER A 721 20.93 13.29 20.65
N VAL A 722 22.22 13.11 20.38
CA VAL A 722 22.76 12.36 19.22
C VAL A 722 23.76 11.27 19.64
N GLU A 723 23.87 11.00 20.94
CA GLU A 723 24.78 9.98 21.47
C GLU A 723 24.20 8.58 21.20
N GLY A 724 25.01 7.69 20.62
CA GLY A 724 24.57 6.35 20.21
C GLY A 724 23.76 6.29 18.92
N GLU A 725 23.39 7.43 18.32
CA GLU A 725 22.64 7.45 17.07
C GLU A 725 23.49 7.09 15.84
N ARG A 726 22.87 6.38 14.89
CA ARG A 726 23.50 5.96 13.63
C ARG A 726 23.79 7.18 12.75
N ARG A 727 25.05 7.36 12.38
CA ARG A 727 25.49 8.37 11.41
C ARG A 727 25.48 7.78 10.01
N LEU A 728 24.88 8.50 9.06
CA LEU A 728 24.90 8.14 7.65
C LEU A 728 25.92 9.02 6.96
N THR A 729 26.95 8.37 6.41
CA THR A 729 28.14 9.03 5.89
C THR A 729 28.21 8.90 4.37
N ILE A 730 28.56 9.99 3.70
CA ILE A 730 28.63 10.12 2.24
C ILE A 730 30.04 10.57 1.88
N LYS A 731 30.66 9.88 0.93
CA LYS A 731 32.01 10.14 0.42
C LYS A 731 32.00 10.12 -1.09
N ALA A 732 33.01 10.76 -1.69
CA ALA A 732 33.31 10.53 -3.09
C ALA A 732 33.90 9.13 -3.30
N ASP A 733 33.67 8.57 -4.48
CA ASP A 733 34.29 7.32 -4.92
C ASP A 733 35.82 7.44 -4.98
N ASP A 734 36.50 6.29 -4.96
CA ASP A 734 37.96 6.23 -5.08
C ASP A 734 38.42 6.91 -6.39
N GLY A 735 39.24 7.94 -6.26
CA GLY A 735 39.75 8.74 -7.39
C GLY A 735 38.99 10.05 -7.64
N ASP A 736 37.83 10.23 -7.03
CA ASP A 736 37.02 11.44 -7.15
C ASP A 736 37.23 12.40 -5.95
N VAL A 737 36.68 13.61 -6.06
CA VAL A 737 36.54 14.61 -4.98
C VAL A 737 35.15 15.22 -4.97
N ILE A 738 34.70 15.65 -3.79
CA ILE A 738 33.45 16.39 -3.63
C ILE A 738 33.63 17.81 -4.20
N VAL A 739 32.81 18.16 -5.18
CA VAL A 739 32.78 19.48 -5.83
C VAL A 739 31.47 20.23 -5.60
N GLY A 740 30.45 19.55 -5.06
CA GLY A 740 29.20 20.18 -4.66
C GLY A 740 28.44 19.40 -3.60
N ILE A 741 27.54 20.08 -2.90
CA ILE A 741 26.65 19.50 -1.88
C ILE A 741 25.22 19.58 -2.40
N VAL A 742 24.53 18.44 -2.48
CA VAL A 742 23.13 18.35 -2.92
C VAL A 742 22.23 18.29 -1.70
N MET A 743 21.16 19.09 -1.67
CA MET A 743 20.18 19.11 -0.60
C MET A 743 18.76 19.20 -1.15
N GLY A 744 17.85 18.43 -0.56
CA GLY A 744 16.41 18.54 -0.76
C GLY A 744 15.75 19.15 0.48
N PHE A 745 14.87 20.12 0.28
CA PHE A 745 14.14 20.80 1.37
C PHE A 745 12.66 20.41 1.33
N GLY A 746 12.12 19.81 2.40
CA GLY A 746 10.79 19.19 2.31
C GLY A 746 10.21 18.59 3.60
N HIS A 747 10.50 19.15 4.78
CA HIS A 747 9.94 18.63 6.04
C HIS A 747 8.78 19.48 6.59
N ARG A 748 7.66 18.83 6.98
CA ARG A 748 6.48 19.47 7.59
C ARG A 748 6.55 19.34 9.11
N GLN A 749 6.71 20.45 9.82
CA GLN A 749 6.43 20.50 11.27
C GLN A 749 4.97 20.90 11.48
N GLY A 750 4.15 19.97 11.97
CA GLY A 750 2.86 20.32 12.55
C GLY A 750 3.08 20.96 13.91
N HIS A 751 2.83 22.27 14.06
CA HIS A 751 2.97 22.95 15.35
C HIS A 751 1.61 23.46 15.83
N TRP A 752 0.98 22.72 16.75
CA TRP A 752 -0.19 23.15 17.53
C TRP A 752 0.09 24.41 18.37
N GLU A 753 1.37 24.64 18.70
CA GLU A 753 1.81 25.67 19.64
C GLU A 753 1.88 27.09 19.03
N ARG A 754 1.74 27.26 17.71
CA ARG A 754 1.75 28.58 17.04
C ARG A 754 0.37 29.14 16.67
N LEU A 755 -0.71 28.38 16.87
CA LEU A 755 -2.07 28.90 16.72
C LEU A 755 -2.35 30.01 17.74
N LEU A 756 -2.91 31.13 17.30
CA LEU A 756 -3.41 32.15 18.22
C LEU A 756 -4.55 31.55 19.06
N GLU A 757 -4.67 31.88 20.35
CA GLU A 757 -5.78 31.42 21.23
C GLU A 757 -7.18 31.33 20.58
N PRO A 758 -7.65 32.33 19.79
CA PRO A 758 -8.96 32.23 19.10
C PRO A 758 -9.02 31.17 18.00
N GLU A 759 -7.90 30.81 17.37
CA GLU A 759 -7.84 29.71 16.40
C GLU A 759 -7.92 28.38 17.14
N ARG A 760 -7.21 28.21 18.26
CA ARG A 760 -7.28 27.02 19.13
C ARG A 760 -8.69 26.75 19.66
N GLU A 761 -9.43 27.78 20.06
CA GLU A 761 -10.84 27.68 20.48
C GLU A 761 -11.77 27.24 19.33
N MET A 762 -11.48 27.67 18.09
CA MET A 762 -12.18 27.21 16.90
C MET A 762 -11.91 25.72 16.61
N PHE A 763 -10.70 25.23 16.87
CA PHE A 763 -10.34 23.81 16.71
C PHE A 763 -10.99 22.89 17.77
N GLN A 764 -11.38 23.38 18.95
CA GLN A 764 -11.95 22.52 20.00
C GLN A 764 -13.47 22.32 19.91
N THR A 765 -14.18 23.01 19.01
CA THR A 765 -15.63 23.20 19.15
C THR A 765 -16.52 22.85 17.95
N ARG A 766 -15.99 22.40 16.80
CA ARG A 766 -16.81 22.06 15.60
C ARG A 766 -16.32 20.85 14.79
N PRO A 767 -17.22 20.11 14.11
CA PRO A 767 -16.85 19.17 13.06
C PRO A 767 -16.27 19.94 11.85
N TRP A 768 -15.18 19.43 11.29
CA TRP A 768 -14.37 20.10 10.28
C TRP A 768 -15.01 20.07 8.89
N THR A 769 -14.82 21.13 8.10
CA THR A 769 -14.98 21.06 6.65
C THR A 769 -13.62 20.76 6.00
N TYR A 770 -13.61 19.99 4.91
CA TYR A 770 -12.41 19.64 4.14
C TYR A 770 -11.58 20.89 3.78
N GLU A 771 -12.24 22.01 3.49
CA GLU A 771 -11.61 23.29 3.16
C GLU A 771 -10.85 23.93 4.34
N VAL A 772 -11.30 23.75 5.59
CA VAL A 772 -10.59 24.26 6.78
C VAL A 772 -9.37 23.41 7.10
N TYR A 773 -9.46 22.09 6.89
CA TYR A 773 -8.34 21.17 6.97
C TYR A 773 -7.30 21.43 5.88
N GLN A 774 -7.74 21.69 4.63
CA GLN A 774 -6.86 22.10 3.53
C GLN A 774 -6.21 23.46 3.80
N ARG A 775 -6.93 24.43 4.38
CA ARG A 775 -6.33 25.73 4.72
C ARG A 775 -5.29 25.64 5.85
N TRP A 776 -5.43 24.68 6.76
CA TRP A 776 -4.42 24.31 7.77
C TRP A 776 -3.22 23.54 7.15
N LEU A 777 -3.44 22.81 6.05
CA LEU A 777 -2.38 22.24 5.21
C LEU A 777 -1.65 23.31 4.37
N GLU A 778 -2.37 24.33 3.90
CA GLU A 778 -1.86 25.44 3.07
C GLU A 778 -0.98 26.43 3.85
N THR A 779 -1.03 26.43 5.18
CA THR A 779 -0.20 27.31 6.00
C THR A 779 1.07 26.58 6.43
N TYR A 780 2.22 27.12 5.97
CA TYR A 780 3.62 26.78 6.29
C TYR A 780 4.33 25.83 5.31
N LEU A 781 4.87 26.42 4.23
CA LEU A 781 5.90 25.82 3.36
C LEU A 781 7.30 25.87 4.03
N PHE A 782 7.87 24.67 4.15
CA PHE A 782 9.25 24.23 3.90
C PHE A 782 10.42 25.18 4.18
N SER A 783 11.33 24.74 5.06
CA SER A 783 12.69 25.29 5.07
C SER A 783 13.74 24.28 5.52
N SER A 784 13.38 23.26 6.29
CA SER A 784 14.34 22.26 6.78
C SER A 784 14.73 21.26 5.69
N PHE A 785 16.01 20.91 5.63
CA PHE A 785 16.46 19.86 4.73
C PHE A 785 15.93 18.48 5.12
N SER A 786 15.76 17.61 4.13
CA SER A 786 15.23 16.26 4.29
C SER A 786 16.06 15.21 3.55
N VAL A 787 16.77 15.62 2.50
CA VAL A 787 17.66 14.74 1.72
C VAL A 787 19.01 15.44 1.56
N VAL A 788 20.10 14.67 1.57
CA VAL A 788 21.44 15.16 1.29
C VAL A 788 22.16 14.21 0.34
N GLY A 789 23.06 14.73 -0.48
CA GLY A 789 23.95 13.99 -1.35
C GLY A 789 25.16 14.84 -1.74
N VAL A 790 26.03 14.32 -2.59
CA VAL A 790 27.20 15.06 -3.07
C VAL A 790 27.35 14.95 -4.58
N LEU A 791 27.85 16.02 -5.18
CA LEU A 791 28.39 16.01 -6.54
C LEU A 791 29.88 15.77 -6.48
N THR A 792 30.35 14.81 -7.26
CA THR A 792 31.76 14.42 -7.32
C THR A 792 32.29 14.51 -8.73
N MET A 793 33.62 14.64 -8.84
CA MET A 793 34.32 14.63 -10.11
C MET A 793 35.70 14.00 -9.94
N SER A 794 36.22 13.40 -11.02
CA SER A 794 37.59 12.85 -11.07
C SER A 794 38.60 13.90 -10.64
N ARG A 795 39.56 13.52 -9.80
CA ARG A 795 40.67 14.40 -9.37
C ARG A 795 41.52 14.89 -10.53
N ASP A 796 41.58 14.11 -11.60
CA ASP A 796 42.39 14.35 -12.80
C ASP A 796 41.58 14.95 -13.96
N ALA A 797 40.33 15.34 -13.72
CA ALA A 797 39.47 16.00 -14.70
C ALA A 797 40.10 17.27 -15.30
#